data_AF-A0A7X3WDH2-F1
#
_entry.id   AF-A0A7X3WDH2-F1
#
_cell.length_a   1.000
_cell.length_b   1.000
_cell.length_c   1.000
_cell.angle_alpha   90.00
_cell.angle_beta   90.00
_cell.angle_gamma   90.00
#
_symmetry.space_group_name_H-M   'P 1'
#
loop_
_entity.id
_entity.type
_entity.pdbx_description
1 polymer ?
#
loop_
_entity_poly.entity_id
_entity_poly.type
_entity_poly.pdbx_seq_one_letter_code
_entity_poly.pdbx_strand_id
1 'polypeptide(L)'
;MGKGQDRKYNTTRRYNSMIRLKSSFFLVVLMLITLGVFIVELDAQDTETNRAIVQEFVEKAEELVEQDKTEEAIELYERIVKAAPDDFESRIQLAKLYEAEGNEAAAIEAYKKASVYEHGDKNVYLRLAEHFFLNEDMAGAENALKNAILSSKSEWDKPPIERQLLNLYRYQGNLEEMLQKAEAEGTLTFEMQKQHAQYYHNMGDLEKATSYFKKAIEMTNSSFDRNEVANKLLNIYLKQDREDLVLAFYENEVSEQNQSDLISTTFSPSGITVRFRGDDTRRFLIDAYKERGKLQELRTLFERKLEEDATSRAVLELLADIYWETSDYKKAAETYHALGTVDPLRRRNILSFYHAAAAFHKSNQPDKVNAVLNQAENALASINDRHSVMSFYGSFATICLKNEMFAPAIKLAEKAVSTAETSGDDWGLGYLYEILGKCYLGAKRYEDAFKAYQNMANDDRSNQYRAESGMNEAAKAGKLYEKWIPEQLKQVAENPNDPEHILKLAQSYEATKKTKEAVAQYERLTELEPENSQWYTKLGTLYQNLPQENRETDTGTEEPNIEQSAKSIDAYEKAIELDPTSYQLYDLLAKIYINSDRKPDAEKVYRRALDAPLSMGNHESAAQAIIEFYADEGQESKQIAILEELRPRMDKSAVLHELLGDLYKRIGNTEKAELTYDTWLQIRQKELNSAQSASYYRNFAEKLLDKALYPETALFYAKRAYHKYTYSGYQYPTTLGRACVANGLYDQALNHFKHALSLISNEHYMDMFWEDIAEVINIANDKERYIQMLDTFKDSMLSESSNARPKIYTIFAEYYAENDTPENAEKYLLKTGFVPDTAWIILGLFDNKDSVGYYTAYIPEETTQIDTTAKYFGRDKDKLISWEKSIDNKLDGRYDFGNDDGIKDWSVAYLWTVVISPTERNITFRFDSDDQGIIWLNGEKVFEHSRASVGGGAVQIDRHTIPVTLKQGENTILIKICNSTQTWDMYMRFTDADGNAFEDLKFKTADALLNAPPPEPIFNVNVNRGLAEYYSINNMPDKAMEQMRQTGMIHENAWLVLGPFDNTVGIGYNTEYIPEDITQIDLTAKYHGVDEQISWKKFTDDAFDGFIDFGEDIDWCVAYAWTTITSPDEREVLLRFCSDDQSKIWLNGTEVFADLSAQTAILDKHTIPVTLKAGENTILVKVCNEEMSWGFYLRVTDTDRKPYEDLKIRE
;
A
#
# COMPACT_ATOMS: atom_id res chain seq x y z
N MET A 1 -30.17 30.41 -38.69
CA MET A 1 -30.11 31.89 -38.72
C MET A 1 -29.41 32.35 -37.45
N GLY A 2 -28.32 33.14 -37.58
CA GLY A 2 -27.61 33.93 -36.52
C GLY A 2 -26.97 33.14 -35.36
N LYS A 3 -25.67 32.81 -35.36
CA LYS A 3 -24.43 33.59 -35.13
C LYS A 3 -24.05 33.86 -33.66
N GLY A 4 -22.83 33.40 -33.30
CA GLY A 4 -21.94 33.91 -32.25
C GLY A 4 -21.48 32.80 -31.30
N GLN A 5 -20.20 32.57 -30.99
CA GLN A 5 -18.91 33.18 -31.31
C GLN A 5 -17.85 32.10 -31.00
N ASP A 6 -16.88 31.89 -31.88
CA ASP A 6 -15.65 31.17 -31.53
C ASP A 6 -14.44 31.98 -31.99
N ARG A 7 -13.52 32.23 -31.05
CA ARG A 7 -12.26 32.94 -31.25
C ARG A 7 -11.19 31.94 -31.72
N LYS A 8 -10.58 32.21 -32.87
CA LYS A 8 -9.20 31.80 -33.16
C LYS A 8 -8.40 32.98 -33.67
N TYR A 9 -7.28 33.23 -33.00
CA TYR A 9 -6.16 34.03 -33.48
C TYR A 9 -5.49 33.28 -34.64
N ASN A 10 -5.29 33.96 -35.78
CA ASN A 10 -3.97 34.04 -36.41
C ASN A 10 -3.89 35.08 -37.54
N THR A 11 -2.88 35.94 -37.41
CA THR A 11 -1.93 36.44 -38.42
C THR A 11 -2.38 37.18 -39.70
N THR A 12 -1.79 38.38 -39.83
CA THR A 12 -1.32 39.09 -41.05
C THR A 12 -2.31 39.92 -41.88
N ARG A 13 -2.26 41.27 -41.74
CA ARG A 13 -1.82 42.21 -42.80
C ARG A 13 -1.98 43.72 -42.47
N ARG A 14 -0.89 44.44 -42.74
CA ARG A 14 -0.74 45.80 -43.35
C ARG A 14 -0.72 47.07 -42.49
N TYR A 15 0.51 47.48 -42.19
CA TYR A 15 1.16 48.74 -42.60
C TYR A 15 0.35 49.70 -43.49
N ASN A 16 0.16 50.96 -43.03
CA ASN A 16 0.67 52.18 -43.67
C ASN A 16 0.10 53.45 -43.01
N SER A 17 0.96 54.26 -42.38
CA SER A 17 1.10 55.72 -42.66
C SER A 17 1.81 56.49 -41.54
N MET A 18 3.14 56.36 -41.40
CA MET A 18 4.02 57.47 -40.96
C MET A 18 5.53 57.16 -41.05
N ILE A 19 6.03 56.65 -42.19
CA ILE A 19 7.49 56.51 -42.40
C ILE A 19 7.85 56.94 -43.82
N ARG A 20 8.16 58.22 -44.00
CA ARG A 20 8.96 58.72 -45.13
C ARG A 20 9.79 59.92 -44.68
N LEU A 21 10.72 59.67 -43.76
CA LEU A 21 11.95 60.45 -43.52
C LEU A 21 12.90 59.77 -42.52
N LYS A 22 12.44 58.75 -41.77
CA LYS A 22 13.28 57.89 -40.89
C LYS A 22 13.90 56.65 -41.58
N SER A 23 13.53 56.35 -42.82
CA SER A 23 13.87 55.08 -43.49
C SER A 23 15.32 54.93 -43.95
N SER A 24 16.05 56.02 -44.18
CA SER A 24 17.44 55.95 -44.68
C SER A 24 18.45 55.69 -43.58
N PHE A 25 18.20 56.14 -42.34
CA PHE A 25 19.04 55.82 -41.19
C PHE A 25 18.81 54.37 -40.74
N PHE A 26 17.54 53.94 -40.73
CA PHE A 26 17.13 52.59 -40.35
C PHE A 26 17.68 51.51 -41.30
N LEU A 27 17.70 51.75 -42.62
CA LEU A 27 18.30 50.84 -43.60
C LEU A 27 19.84 50.79 -43.53
N VAL A 28 20.50 51.89 -43.17
CA VAL A 28 21.96 51.93 -43.00
C VAL A 28 22.37 51.20 -41.73
N VAL A 29 21.59 51.31 -40.65
CA VAL A 29 21.77 50.52 -39.43
C VAL A 29 21.53 49.03 -39.71
N LEU A 30 20.46 48.66 -40.43
CA LEU A 30 20.22 47.27 -40.86
C LEU A 30 21.36 46.69 -41.74
N MET A 31 21.97 47.52 -42.59
CA MET A 31 23.04 47.10 -43.48
C MET A 31 24.40 46.98 -42.76
N LEU A 32 24.61 47.76 -41.69
CA LEU A 32 25.81 47.67 -40.84
C LEU A 32 25.71 46.51 -39.82
N ILE A 33 24.49 46.18 -39.37
CA ILE A 33 24.20 45.03 -38.49
C ILE A 33 24.49 43.69 -39.19
N THR A 34 24.21 43.58 -40.50
CA THR A 34 24.50 42.37 -41.29
C THR A 34 25.98 42.18 -41.64
N LEU A 35 26.83 43.20 -41.43
CA LEU A 35 28.25 43.20 -41.82
C LEU A 35 29.23 43.07 -40.64
N GLY A 36 28.76 42.94 -39.39
CA GLY A 36 29.63 42.65 -38.25
C GLY A 36 30.64 43.76 -37.91
N VAL A 37 30.35 45.02 -38.27
CA VAL A 37 31.23 46.15 -37.93
C VAL A 37 30.42 47.31 -37.32
N PHE A 38 30.86 47.70 -36.12
CA PHE A 38 30.53 48.87 -35.30
C PHE A 38 29.45 48.77 -34.20
N ILE A 39 29.92 49.15 -33.01
CA ILE A 39 29.20 49.65 -31.85
C ILE A 39 28.36 50.85 -32.33
N VAL A 40 27.04 50.71 -32.33
CA VAL A 40 26.17 51.89 -32.34
C VAL A 40 26.25 52.47 -30.92
N GLU A 41 26.97 53.58 -30.75
CA GLU A 41 26.77 54.44 -29.58
C GLU A 41 25.34 54.96 -29.68
N LEU A 42 24.43 54.32 -28.94
CA LEU A 42 23.05 54.74 -28.82
C LEU A 42 23.04 56.17 -28.26
N ASP A 43 22.46 57.11 -29.01
CA ASP A 43 22.34 58.49 -28.58
C ASP A 43 21.45 58.54 -27.33
N ALA A 44 21.99 59.06 -26.23
CA ALA A 44 21.31 59.13 -24.94
C ALA A 44 20.02 59.99 -24.96
N GLN A 45 19.77 60.73 -26.05
CA GLN A 45 18.58 61.58 -26.20
C GLN A 45 17.41 60.95 -26.97
N ASP A 46 17.57 59.81 -27.67
CA ASP A 46 16.48 59.16 -28.45
C ASP A 46 16.11 57.77 -27.89
N THR A 47 15.43 57.77 -26.75
CA THR A 47 15.06 56.57 -25.99
C THR A 47 14.11 55.62 -26.72
N GLU A 48 13.29 56.11 -27.65
CA GLU A 48 12.26 55.30 -28.32
C GLU A 48 12.85 54.48 -29.47
N THR A 49 13.75 55.08 -30.25
CA THR A 49 14.50 54.38 -31.31
C THR A 49 15.45 53.33 -30.71
N ASN A 50 16.10 53.64 -29.58
CA ASN A 50 17.02 52.72 -28.91
C ASN A 50 16.29 51.48 -28.34
N ARG A 51 15.07 51.64 -27.80
CA ARG A 51 14.25 50.50 -27.32
C ARG A 51 13.83 49.56 -28.43
N ALA A 52 13.44 50.08 -29.60
CA ALA A 52 13.03 49.26 -30.73
C ALA A 52 14.20 48.41 -31.29
N ILE A 53 15.41 48.99 -31.32
CA ILE A 53 16.63 48.29 -31.76
C ILE A 53 17.02 47.20 -30.74
N VAL A 54 16.95 47.49 -29.43
CA VAL A 54 17.20 46.51 -28.37
C VAL A 54 16.23 45.33 -28.48
N GLN A 55 14.94 45.60 -28.68
CA GLN A 55 13.92 44.55 -28.84
C GLN A 55 14.22 43.61 -30.03
N GLU A 56 14.64 44.15 -31.17
CA GLU A 56 15.00 43.32 -32.35
C GLU A 56 16.25 42.45 -32.08
N PHE A 57 17.23 42.97 -31.33
CA PHE A 57 18.38 42.17 -30.92
C PHE A 57 18.03 41.11 -29.88
N VAL A 58 17.10 41.38 -28.96
CA VAL A 58 16.59 40.39 -28.00
C VAL A 58 15.87 39.27 -28.74
N GLU A 59 14.93 39.59 -29.64
CA GLU A 59 14.25 38.59 -30.48
C GLU A 59 15.25 37.74 -31.27
N LYS A 60 16.32 38.36 -31.79
CA LYS A 60 17.37 37.62 -32.49
C LYS A 60 18.20 36.73 -31.57
N ALA A 61 18.50 37.20 -30.36
CA ALA A 61 19.22 36.41 -29.37
C ALA A 61 18.38 35.22 -28.89
N GLU A 62 17.07 35.40 -28.70
CA GLU A 62 16.11 34.33 -28.41
C GLU A 62 16.06 33.30 -29.56
N GLU A 63 16.01 33.76 -30.82
CA GLU A 63 16.07 32.87 -32.00
C GLU A 63 17.37 32.06 -32.04
N LEU A 64 18.51 32.65 -31.64
CA LEU A 64 19.79 31.95 -31.56
C LEU A 64 19.79 30.90 -30.44
N VAL A 65 19.16 31.18 -29.31
CA VAL A 65 18.96 30.20 -28.23
C VAL A 65 18.08 29.04 -28.72
N GLU A 66 16.99 29.32 -29.44
CA GLU A 66 16.14 28.28 -30.05
C GLU A 66 16.87 27.43 -31.10
N GLN A 67 17.90 27.98 -31.74
CA GLN A 67 18.76 27.31 -32.71
C GLN A 67 19.93 26.54 -32.08
N ASP A 68 19.99 26.45 -30.75
CA ASP A 68 21.10 25.83 -29.99
C ASP A 68 22.47 26.50 -30.28
N LYS A 69 22.45 27.81 -30.59
CA LYS A 69 23.63 28.64 -30.85
C LYS A 69 23.97 29.51 -29.64
N THR A 70 24.24 28.85 -28.51
CA THR A 70 24.40 29.51 -27.21
C THR A 70 25.52 30.54 -27.18
N GLU A 71 26.68 30.27 -27.78
CA GLU A 71 27.81 31.22 -27.83
C GLU A 71 27.45 32.51 -28.59
N GLU A 72 26.82 32.38 -29.76
CA GLU A 72 26.35 33.53 -30.56
C GLU A 72 25.27 34.32 -29.80
N ALA A 73 24.40 33.63 -29.06
CA ALA A 73 23.39 34.27 -28.22
C ALA A 73 24.02 35.03 -27.04
N ILE A 74 25.02 34.44 -26.35
CA ILE A 74 25.76 35.09 -25.25
C ILE A 74 26.45 36.36 -25.75
N GLU A 75 27.19 36.29 -26.86
CA GLU A 75 27.85 37.47 -27.44
C GLU A 75 26.84 38.58 -27.78
N LEU A 76 25.66 38.21 -28.28
CA LEU A 76 24.61 39.16 -28.61
C LEU A 76 24.01 39.78 -27.35
N TYR A 77 23.69 38.99 -26.33
CA TYR A 77 23.19 39.48 -25.05
C TYR A 77 24.23 40.36 -24.32
N GLU A 78 25.52 40.03 -24.35
CA GLU A 78 26.60 40.88 -23.82
C GLU A 78 26.60 42.26 -24.49
N ARG A 79 26.40 42.31 -25.80
CA ARG A 79 26.30 43.56 -26.56
C ARG A 79 25.03 44.35 -26.20
N ILE A 80 23.90 43.67 -26.04
CA ILE A 80 22.64 44.28 -25.61
C ILE A 80 22.81 44.93 -24.24
N VAL A 81 23.31 44.18 -23.26
CA VAL A 81 23.51 44.64 -21.88
C VAL A 81 24.51 45.79 -21.77
N LYS A 82 25.50 45.85 -22.68
CA LYS A 82 26.44 46.98 -22.77
C LYS A 82 25.79 48.24 -23.37
N ALA A 83 24.89 48.06 -24.34
CA ALA A 83 24.20 49.15 -25.03
C ALA A 83 23.00 49.70 -24.22
N ALA A 84 22.30 48.84 -23.48
CA ALA A 84 21.20 49.16 -22.58
C ALA A 84 21.48 48.63 -21.16
N PRO A 85 22.28 49.35 -20.35
CA PRO A 85 22.65 48.89 -19.01
C PRO A 85 21.48 48.85 -18.00
N ASP A 86 20.33 49.41 -18.33
CA ASP A 86 19.09 49.39 -17.54
C ASP A 86 18.12 48.27 -17.96
N ASP A 87 18.41 47.55 -19.05
CA ASP A 87 17.62 46.39 -19.50
C ASP A 87 17.98 45.14 -18.70
N PHE A 88 17.26 44.95 -17.60
CA PHE A 88 17.49 43.85 -16.68
C PHE A 88 16.98 42.50 -17.19
N GLU A 89 15.96 42.45 -18.05
CA GLU A 89 15.45 41.20 -18.63
C GLU A 89 16.54 40.54 -19.48
N SER A 90 17.21 41.30 -20.34
CA SER A 90 18.37 40.82 -21.11
C SER A 90 19.53 40.39 -20.22
N ARG A 91 19.73 41.03 -19.06
CA ARG A 91 20.74 40.59 -18.07
C ARG A 91 20.37 39.26 -17.41
N ILE A 92 19.08 39.05 -17.11
CA ILE A 92 18.59 37.80 -16.56
C ILE A 92 18.76 36.68 -17.59
N GLN A 93 18.45 36.94 -18.87
CA GLN A 93 18.68 35.95 -19.93
C GLN A 93 20.17 35.65 -20.10
N LEU A 94 21.04 36.66 -20.10
CA LEU A 94 22.49 36.47 -20.13
C LEU A 94 22.99 35.64 -18.92
N ALA A 95 22.47 35.92 -17.72
CA ALA A 95 22.81 35.16 -16.52
C ALA A 95 22.41 33.68 -16.63
N LYS A 96 21.21 33.40 -17.16
CA LYS A 96 20.74 32.03 -17.43
C LYS A 96 21.60 31.32 -18.46
N LEU A 97 22.08 32.02 -19.49
CA LEU A 97 22.97 31.44 -20.50
C LEU A 97 24.35 31.14 -19.92
N TYR A 98 24.94 32.04 -19.13
CA TYR A 98 26.17 31.74 -18.39
C TYR A 98 26.01 30.57 -17.43
N GLU A 99 24.86 30.47 -16.76
CA GLU A 99 24.53 29.33 -15.90
C GLU A 99 24.46 28.02 -16.71
N ALA A 100 23.82 28.03 -17.89
CA ALA A 100 23.73 26.87 -18.78
C ALA A 100 25.10 26.40 -19.30
N GLU A 101 26.04 27.33 -19.50
CA GLU A 101 27.43 27.05 -19.88
C GLU A 101 28.35 26.71 -18.68
N GLY A 102 27.80 26.65 -17.46
CA GLY A 102 28.57 26.39 -16.24
C GLY A 102 29.51 27.53 -15.81
N ASN A 103 29.37 28.73 -16.39
CA ASN A 103 30.14 29.92 -16.02
C ASN A 103 29.52 30.64 -14.82
N GLU A 104 29.66 30.01 -13.67
CA GLU A 104 29.09 30.43 -12.39
C GLU A 104 29.43 31.87 -12.00
N ALA A 105 30.69 32.28 -12.16
CA ALA A 105 31.14 33.62 -11.79
C ALA A 105 30.46 34.71 -12.63
N ALA A 106 30.32 34.48 -13.94
CA ALA A 106 29.65 35.41 -14.84
C ALA A 106 28.13 35.43 -14.59
N ALA A 107 27.53 34.28 -14.29
CA ALA A 107 26.11 34.18 -13.92
C ALA A 107 25.79 34.98 -12.64
N ILE A 108 26.57 34.79 -11.56
CA ILE A 108 26.41 35.55 -10.30
C ILE A 108 26.53 37.05 -10.55
N GLU A 109 27.54 37.49 -11.30
CA GLU A 109 27.76 38.90 -11.58
C GLU A 109 26.60 39.51 -12.40
N ALA A 110 26.09 38.77 -13.39
CA ALA A 110 24.94 39.19 -14.18
C ALA A 110 23.66 39.28 -13.34
N TYR A 111 23.38 38.28 -12.48
CA TYR A 111 22.23 38.32 -11.55
C TYR A 111 22.36 39.43 -10.50
N LYS A 112 23.56 39.67 -9.94
CA LYS A 112 23.83 40.81 -9.03
C LYS A 112 23.56 42.15 -9.70
N LYS A 113 23.96 42.28 -10.97
CA LYS A 113 23.69 43.49 -11.75
C LYS A 113 22.21 43.62 -12.12
N ALA A 114 21.50 42.53 -12.35
CA ALA A 114 20.06 42.56 -12.60
C ALA A 114 19.28 43.00 -11.35
N SER A 115 19.65 42.49 -10.17
CA SER A 115 18.96 42.79 -8.90
C SER A 115 19.07 44.25 -8.44
N VAL A 116 20.04 45.02 -8.95
CA VAL A 116 20.17 46.46 -8.65
C VAL A 116 19.08 47.30 -9.34
N TYR A 117 18.64 46.91 -10.54
CA TYR A 117 17.70 47.68 -11.37
C TYR A 117 16.24 47.25 -11.15
N GLU A 118 16.02 46.01 -10.72
CA GLU A 118 14.76 45.57 -10.13
C GLU A 118 14.83 45.47 -8.62
N HIS A 119 14.24 46.44 -7.93
CA HIS A 119 13.71 46.18 -6.59
C HIS A 119 12.39 45.38 -6.77
N GLY A 120 12.43 44.10 -7.16
CA GLY A 120 11.14 43.43 -7.43
C GLY A 120 11.05 41.96 -7.80
N ASP A 121 11.90 41.36 -8.63
CA ASP A 121 11.72 39.94 -8.95
C ASP A 121 12.38 39.02 -7.92
N LYS A 122 11.52 38.39 -7.11
CA LYS A 122 11.91 37.34 -6.17
C LYS A 122 12.75 36.23 -6.82
N ASN A 123 12.51 35.91 -8.10
CA ASN A 123 13.19 34.81 -8.77
C ASN A 123 14.68 35.11 -8.97
N VAL A 124 15.05 36.36 -9.23
CA VAL A 124 16.48 36.78 -9.33
C VAL A 124 17.19 36.58 -8.00
N TYR A 125 16.55 36.97 -6.89
CA TYR A 125 17.09 36.77 -5.55
C TYR A 125 17.16 35.28 -5.17
N LEU A 126 16.18 34.46 -5.55
CA LEU A 126 16.24 33.01 -5.36
C LEU A 126 17.38 32.35 -6.13
N ARG A 127 17.65 32.80 -7.37
CA ARG A 127 18.82 32.34 -8.14
C ARG A 127 20.14 32.75 -7.49
N LEU A 128 20.25 33.99 -7.02
CA LEU A 128 21.42 34.43 -6.26
C LEU A 128 21.61 33.61 -4.99
N ALA A 129 20.54 33.33 -4.25
CA ALA A 129 20.59 32.51 -3.04
C ALA A 129 21.14 31.10 -3.34
N GLU A 130 20.68 30.48 -4.43
CA GLU A 130 21.13 29.17 -4.88
C GLU A 130 22.64 29.17 -5.19
N HIS A 131 23.09 30.11 -6.02
CA HIS A 131 24.50 30.24 -6.39
C HIS A 131 25.40 30.56 -5.18
N PHE A 132 24.97 31.46 -4.29
CA PHE A 132 25.73 31.75 -3.07
C PHE A 132 25.82 30.53 -2.16
N PHE A 133 24.73 29.79 -2.00
CA PHE A 133 24.70 28.57 -1.19
C PHE A 133 25.66 27.50 -1.74
N LEU A 134 25.62 27.25 -3.05
CA LEU A 134 26.50 26.26 -3.70
C LEU A 134 27.99 26.64 -3.63
N ASN A 135 28.29 27.94 -3.58
CA ASN A 135 29.67 28.45 -3.41
C ASN A 135 30.08 28.65 -1.94
N GLU A 136 29.30 28.12 -0.99
CA GLU A 136 29.53 28.23 0.46
C GLU A 136 29.49 29.67 1.02
N ASP A 137 28.95 30.66 0.28
CA ASP A 137 28.69 32.03 0.74
C ASP A 137 27.33 32.10 1.46
N MET A 138 27.30 31.58 2.69
CA MET A 138 26.07 31.49 3.48
C MET A 138 25.45 32.87 3.79
N ALA A 139 26.28 33.89 4.00
CA ALA A 139 25.80 35.25 4.29
C ALA A 139 25.16 35.90 3.05
N GLY A 140 25.75 35.70 1.87
CA GLY A 140 25.16 36.08 0.59
C GLY A 140 23.83 35.38 0.35
N ALA A 141 23.76 34.07 0.61
CA ALA A 141 22.55 33.27 0.46
C ALA A 141 21.42 33.74 1.39
N GLU A 142 21.73 33.97 2.67
CA GLU A 142 20.77 34.47 3.66
C GLU A 142 20.20 35.83 3.24
N ASN A 143 21.06 36.76 2.83
CA ASN A 143 20.66 38.09 2.39
C ASN A 143 19.79 38.01 1.12
N ALA A 144 20.14 37.15 0.17
CA ALA A 144 19.37 36.94 -1.04
C ALA A 144 17.97 36.37 -0.73
N LEU A 145 17.85 35.37 0.14
CA LEU A 145 16.55 34.82 0.56
C LEU A 145 15.68 35.87 1.28
N LYS A 146 16.28 36.69 2.16
CA LYS A 146 15.57 37.80 2.82
C LYS A 146 15.05 38.81 1.81
N ASN A 147 15.84 39.17 0.80
CA ASN A 147 15.40 40.06 -0.27
C ASN A 147 14.32 39.42 -1.14
N ALA A 148 14.37 38.11 -1.40
CA ALA A 148 13.32 37.38 -2.13
C ALA A 148 11.97 37.42 -1.38
N ILE A 149 11.99 37.32 -0.04
CA ILE A 149 10.78 37.47 0.80
C ILE A 149 10.25 38.90 0.69
N LEU A 150 11.12 39.91 0.78
CA LEU A 150 10.74 41.33 0.68
C LEU A 150 10.19 41.70 -0.70
N SER A 151 10.68 41.08 -1.78
CA SER A 151 10.25 41.33 -3.15
C SER A 151 9.02 40.51 -3.56
N SER A 152 8.54 39.60 -2.71
CA SER A 152 7.37 38.76 -3.01
C SER A 152 6.06 39.56 -2.95
N LYS A 153 5.33 39.59 -4.07
CA LYS A 153 4.07 40.34 -4.21
C LYS A 153 2.85 39.64 -3.59
N SER A 154 2.92 38.32 -3.40
CA SER A 154 1.86 37.50 -2.84
C SER A 154 2.28 36.92 -1.49
N GLU A 155 1.37 36.93 -0.51
CA GLU A 155 1.60 36.26 0.79
C GLU A 155 1.76 34.74 0.63
N TRP A 156 1.22 34.15 -0.44
CA TRP A 156 1.40 32.73 -0.76
C TRP A 156 2.83 32.38 -1.19
N ASP A 157 3.61 33.36 -1.65
CA ASP A 157 4.97 33.14 -2.15
C ASP A 157 6.01 33.08 -1.03
N LYS A 158 5.72 33.66 0.14
CA LYS A 158 6.70 33.82 1.23
C LYS A 158 6.99 32.53 1.99
N PRO A 159 6.00 31.69 2.40
CA PRO A 159 6.26 30.49 3.18
C PRO A 159 7.27 29.51 2.54
N PRO A 160 7.22 29.24 1.21
CA PRO A 160 8.25 28.46 0.54
C PRO A 160 9.68 29.01 0.71
N ILE A 161 9.85 30.33 0.63
CA ILE A 161 11.15 31.01 0.72
C ILE A 161 11.63 31.04 2.18
N GLU A 162 10.72 31.28 3.13
CA GLU A 162 10.99 31.19 4.56
C GLU A 162 11.47 29.78 4.93
N ARG A 163 10.90 28.73 4.35
CA ARG A 163 11.40 27.35 4.54
C ARG A 163 12.82 27.15 3.99
N GLN A 164 13.17 27.73 2.85
CA GLN A 164 14.54 27.70 2.34
C GLN A 164 15.52 28.41 3.30
N LEU A 165 15.10 29.52 3.89
CA LEU A 165 15.88 30.24 4.89
C LEU A 165 16.09 29.41 6.17
N LEU A 166 15.04 28.73 6.65
CA LEU A 166 15.17 27.80 7.79
C LEU A 166 16.10 26.63 7.45
N ASN A 167 16.03 26.09 6.22
CA ASN A 167 16.91 25.02 5.76
C ASN A 167 18.37 25.47 5.70
N LEU A 168 18.63 26.72 5.32
CA LEU A 168 19.96 27.35 5.37
C LEU A 168 20.47 27.40 6.81
N TYR A 169 19.66 27.88 7.77
CA TYR A 169 20.05 27.91 9.17
C TYR A 169 20.27 26.51 9.78
N ARG A 170 19.50 25.51 9.33
CA ARG A 170 19.74 24.10 9.69
C ARG A 170 21.05 23.58 9.12
N TYR A 171 21.36 23.90 7.86
CA TYR A 171 22.64 23.56 7.23
C TYR A 171 23.82 24.15 8.01
N GLN A 172 23.68 25.38 8.50
CA GLN A 172 24.69 26.04 9.35
C GLN A 172 24.70 25.56 10.81
N GLY A 173 23.69 24.79 11.26
CA GLY A 173 23.55 24.35 12.65
C GLY A 173 23.16 25.46 13.64
N ASN A 174 22.61 26.60 13.18
CA ASN A 174 22.30 27.78 14.01
C ASN A 174 20.81 28.17 14.04
N LEU A 175 19.91 27.26 13.63
CA LEU A 175 18.46 27.51 13.53
C LEU A 175 17.85 28.17 14.79
N GLU A 176 18.11 27.61 15.97
CA GLU A 176 17.53 28.09 17.23
C GLU A 176 17.96 29.53 17.53
N GLU A 177 19.25 29.82 17.39
CA GLU A 177 19.80 31.17 17.59
C GLU A 177 19.15 32.17 16.62
N MET A 178 19.00 31.78 15.35
CA MET A 178 18.40 32.64 14.33
C MET A 178 16.91 32.87 14.55
N LEU A 179 16.17 31.88 15.05
CA LEU A 179 14.76 32.03 15.41
C LEU A 179 14.57 32.92 16.64
N GLN A 180 15.42 32.80 17.66
CA GLN A 180 15.42 33.68 18.83
C GLN A 180 15.74 35.13 18.44
N LYS A 181 16.69 35.31 17.51
CA LYS A 181 17.00 36.63 16.96
C LYS A 181 15.82 37.22 16.19
N ALA A 182 15.17 36.43 15.33
CA ALA A 182 13.97 36.85 14.60
C ALA A 182 12.83 37.24 15.55
N GLU A 183 12.68 36.53 16.68
CA GLU A 183 11.73 36.90 17.73
C GLU A 183 12.08 38.23 18.39
N ALA A 184 13.33 38.41 18.81
CA ALA A 184 13.79 39.65 19.45
C ALA A 184 13.66 40.87 18.53
N GLU A 185 13.81 40.68 17.22
CA GLU A 185 13.67 41.71 16.18
C GLU A 185 12.21 41.92 15.72
N GLY A 186 11.26 41.08 16.17
CA GLY A 186 9.87 41.13 15.75
C GLY A 186 9.63 40.71 14.30
N THR A 187 10.55 39.93 13.71
CA THR A 187 10.49 39.45 12.32
C THR A 187 10.08 37.98 12.21
N LEU A 188 9.85 37.29 13.33
CA LEU A 188 9.37 35.92 13.40
C LEU A 188 7.99 35.77 12.75
N THR A 189 7.86 34.85 11.79
CA THR A 189 6.61 34.59 11.05
C THR A 189 5.86 33.35 11.58
N PHE A 190 4.60 33.21 11.18
CA PHE A 190 3.81 32.01 11.47
C PHE A 190 4.50 30.74 10.96
N GLU A 191 4.99 30.75 9.71
CA GLU A 191 5.64 29.59 9.11
C GLU A 191 6.94 29.23 9.85
N MET A 192 7.77 30.22 10.20
CA MET A 192 8.97 29.99 11.00
C MET A 192 8.65 29.31 12.33
N GLN A 193 7.63 29.81 13.03
CA GLN A 193 7.21 29.28 14.33
C GLN A 193 6.56 27.89 14.21
N LYS A 194 5.79 27.63 13.13
CA LYS A 194 5.22 26.32 12.83
C LYS A 194 6.32 25.28 12.59
N GLN A 195 7.28 25.59 11.73
CA GLN A 195 8.41 24.69 11.44
C GLN A 195 9.27 24.42 12.67
N HIS A 196 9.44 25.42 13.53
CA HIS A 196 10.13 25.29 14.80
C HIS A 196 9.42 24.33 15.77
N ALA A 197 8.11 24.51 15.93
CA ALA A 197 7.29 23.62 16.75
C ALA A 197 7.30 22.17 16.23
N GLN A 198 7.22 22.01 14.91
CA GLN A 198 7.20 20.71 14.26
C GLN A 198 8.53 19.95 14.40
N TYR A 199 9.66 20.67 14.37
CA TYR A 199 10.96 20.08 14.66
C TYR A 199 10.98 19.42 16.05
N TYR A 200 10.60 20.15 17.10
CA TYR A 200 10.60 19.60 18.47
C TYR A 200 9.56 18.50 18.66
N HIS A 201 8.41 18.62 17.99
CA HIS A 201 7.38 17.58 18.01
C HIS A 201 7.94 16.25 17.51
N ASN A 202 8.60 16.27 16.35
CA ASN A 202 9.12 15.07 15.71
C ASN A 202 10.40 14.55 16.40
N MET A 203 11.15 15.42 17.07
CA MET A 203 12.27 15.02 17.94
C MET A 203 11.84 14.47 19.31
N GLY A 204 10.54 14.52 19.65
CA GLY A 204 10.00 14.00 20.90
C GLY A 204 10.01 14.98 22.09
N ASP A 205 10.47 16.22 21.91
CA ASP A 205 10.38 17.28 22.94
C ASP A 205 8.98 17.92 22.90
N LEU A 206 8.03 17.20 23.48
CA LEU A 206 6.60 17.56 23.46
C LEU A 206 6.31 18.86 24.22
N GLU A 207 7.13 19.23 25.20
CA GLU A 207 6.95 20.46 25.98
C GLU A 207 7.26 21.70 25.14
N LYS A 208 8.43 21.74 24.49
CA LYS A 208 8.77 22.82 23.56
C LYS A 208 7.83 22.85 22.36
N ALA A 209 7.51 21.70 21.80
CA ALA A 209 6.56 21.60 20.69
C ALA A 209 5.21 22.24 21.05
N THR A 210 4.68 21.93 22.24
CA THR A 210 3.43 22.51 22.76
C THR A 210 3.51 24.03 22.86
N SER A 211 4.57 24.54 23.49
CA SER A 211 4.79 25.99 23.65
C SER A 211 4.81 26.69 22.29
N TYR A 212 5.55 26.13 21.33
CA TYR A 212 5.72 26.74 20.03
C TYR A 212 4.50 26.62 19.12
N PHE A 213 3.74 25.53 19.18
CA PHE A 213 2.47 25.41 18.46
C PHE A 213 1.40 26.38 18.98
N LYS A 214 1.31 26.60 20.31
CA LYS A 214 0.43 27.63 20.87
C LYS A 214 0.76 29.00 20.31
N LYS A 215 2.04 29.36 20.32
CA LYS A 215 2.51 30.63 19.78
C LYS A 215 2.21 30.76 18.29
N ALA A 216 2.40 29.72 17.50
CA ALA A 216 2.03 29.73 16.08
C ALA A 216 0.51 29.98 15.89
N ILE A 217 -0.35 29.34 16.68
CA ILE A 217 -1.80 29.56 16.64
C ILE A 217 -2.17 31.02 16.96
N GLU A 218 -1.47 31.65 17.93
CA GLU A 218 -1.67 33.04 18.30
C GLU A 218 -1.20 34.03 17.21
N MET A 219 -0.25 33.62 16.36
CA MET A 219 0.29 34.45 15.28
C MET A 219 -0.56 34.47 14.01
N THR A 220 -1.59 33.61 13.89
CA THR A 220 -2.42 33.53 12.69
C THR A 220 -3.93 33.68 12.98
N ASN A 221 -4.58 34.43 12.09
CA ASN A 221 -6.04 34.52 11.99
C ASN A 221 -6.61 33.68 10.84
N SER A 222 -5.75 33.03 10.05
CA SER A 222 -6.16 32.12 8.98
C SER A 222 -6.66 30.82 9.60
N SER A 223 -7.93 30.48 9.34
CA SER A 223 -8.53 29.24 9.85
C SER A 223 -7.85 27.99 9.29
N PHE A 224 -7.34 28.07 8.06
CA PHE A 224 -6.59 26.98 7.44
C PHE A 224 -5.27 26.71 8.17
N ASP A 225 -4.44 27.74 8.34
CA ASP A 225 -3.14 27.65 9.03
C ASP A 225 -3.30 27.24 10.49
N ARG A 226 -4.32 27.76 11.16
CA ARG A 226 -4.67 27.39 12.54
C ARG A 226 -5.03 25.91 12.66
N ASN A 227 -5.85 25.37 11.76
CA ASN A 227 -6.25 23.97 11.80
C ASN A 227 -5.08 23.01 11.61
N GLU A 228 -4.14 23.35 10.72
CA GLU A 228 -2.92 22.56 10.48
C GLU A 228 -2.12 22.36 11.77
N VAL A 229 -2.01 23.41 12.59
CA VAL A 229 -1.26 23.39 13.86
C VAL A 229 -2.09 22.80 15.01
N ALA A 230 -3.39 23.10 15.05
CA ALA A 230 -4.30 22.66 16.11
C ALA A 230 -4.32 21.14 16.27
N ASN A 231 -4.40 20.39 15.17
CA ASN A 231 -4.43 18.93 15.21
C ASN A 231 -3.15 18.34 15.82
N LYS A 232 -1.99 18.94 15.54
CA LYS A 232 -0.71 18.52 16.13
C LYS A 232 -0.67 18.79 17.64
N LEU A 233 -1.13 19.97 18.05
CA LEU A 233 -1.21 20.33 19.47
C LEU A 233 -2.15 19.41 20.27
N LEU A 234 -3.31 19.10 19.71
CA LEU A 234 -4.29 18.20 20.33
C LEU A 234 -3.75 16.78 20.47
N ASN A 235 -3.06 16.27 19.44
CA ASN A 235 -2.33 14.99 19.52
C ASN A 235 -1.33 14.97 20.67
N ILE A 236 -0.57 16.06 20.88
CA ILE A 236 0.39 16.15 21.98
C ILE A 236 -0.33 16.08 23.33
N TYR A 237 -1.38 16.88 23.53
CA TYR A 237 -2.13 16.85 24.80
C TYR A 237 -2.72 15.47 25.09
N LEU A 238 -3.24 14.80 24.07
CA LEU A 238 -3.73 13.43 24.20
C LEU A 238 -2.60 12.46 24.60
N LYS A 239 -1.42 12.54 23.97
CA LYS A 239 -0.24 11.73 24.37
C LYS A 239 0.21 12.01 25.82
N GLN A 240 -0.02 13.22 26.31
CA GLN A 240 0.29 13.63 27.69
C GLN A 240 -0.85 13.36 28.69
N ASP A 241 -1.94 12.68 28.27
CA ASP A 241 -3.16 12.46 29.06
C ASP A 241 -3.77 13.77 29.63
N ARG A 242 -3.59 14.87 28.90
CA ARG A 242 -4.10 16.22 29.22
C ARG A 242 -5.46 16.47 28.57
N GLU A 243 -6.41 15.61 28.88
CA GLU A 243 -7.79 15.67 28.36
C GLU A 243 -8.47 17.01 28.67
N ASP A 244 -8.14 17.64 29.81
CA ASP A 244 -8.59 18.97 30.20
C ASP A 244 -8.27 20.04 29.15
N LEU A 245 -7.04 19.99 28.60
CA LEU A 245 -6.57 20.97 27.61
C LEU A 245 -7.17 20.72 26.23
N VAL A 246 -7.36 19.45 25.87
CA VAL A 246 -8.02 19.05 24.61
C VAL A 246 -9.44 19.61 24.56
N LEU A 247 -10.18 19.46 25.66
CA LEU A 247 -11.55 19.92 25.78
C LEU A 247 -11.64 21.45 25.78
N ALA A 248 -10.79 22.13 26.56
CA ALA A 248 -10.74 23.58 26.58
C ALA A 248 -10.40 24.17 25.20
N PHE A 249 -9.54 23.49 24.44
CA PHE A 249 -9.20 23.90 23.08
C PHE A 249 -10.41 23.80 22.13
N TYR A 250 -11.12 22.66 22.13
CA TYR A 250 -12.33 22.47 21.31
C TYR A 250 -13.40 23.51 21.64
N GLU A 251 -13.68 23.73 22.92
CA GLU A 251 -14.70 24.69 23.35
C GLU A 251 -14.37 26.13 22.95
N ASN A 252 -13.08 26.51 22.99
CA ASN A 252 -12.63 27.81 22.53
C ASN A 252 -12.83 28.00 21.00
N GLU A 253 -12.52 26.98 20.21
CA GLU A 253 -12.67 27.04 18.75
C GLU A 253 -14.14 27.11 18.29
N VAL A 254 -15.07 26.52 19.03
CA VAL A 254 -16.52 26.52 18.71
C VAL A 254 -17.30 27.64 19.44
N SER A 255 -16.61 28.49 20.20
CA SER A 255 -17.22 29.59 20.97
C SER A 255 -17.95 30.62 20.12
N GLU A 256 -18.89 31.38 20.73
CA GLU A 256 -19.81 32.25 19.99
C GLU A 256 -19.16 33.37 19.16
N GLN A 257 -17.94 33.76 19.53
CA GLN A 257 -17.17 34.79 18.85
C GLN A 257 -16.52 34.30 17.55
N ASN A 258 -16.41 32.98 17.34
CA ASN A 258 -15.68 32.34 16.24
C ASN A 258 -16.61 31.69 15.17
N GLN A 259 -17.90 32.05 15.17
CA GLN A 259 -18.98 31.25 14.57
C GLN A 259 -19.24 31.40 13.05
N SER A 260 -18.63 32.35 12.33
CA SER A 260 -19.05 32.69 10.95
C SER A 260 -18.26 32.06 9.82
N ASP A 261 -17.19 31.32 10.09
CA ASP A 261 -16.17 31.11 9.07
C ASP A 261 -16.33 29.74 8.40
N LEU A 262 -16.97 29.76 7.23
CA LEU A 262 -16.79 28.72 6.23
C LEU A 262 -15.27 28.58 5.98
N ILE A 263 -14.68 27.45 6.32
CA ILE A 263 -13.24 27.23 6.13
C ILE A 263 -12.96 26.89 4.68
N SER A 264 -13.67 25.89 4.17
CA SER A 264 -13.42 25.34 2.84
C SER A 264 -14.62 24.56 2.32
N THR A 265 -14.69 24.51 1.00
CA THR A 265 -15.52 23.55 0.27
C THR A 265 -14.58 22.61 -0.46
N THR A 266 -14.69 21.32 -0.17
CA THR A 266 -13.92 20.28 -0.85
C THR A 266 -14.80 19.61 -1.89
N PHE A 267 -14.35 19.63 -3.15
CA PHE A 267 -14.92 18.86 -4.24
C PHE A 267 -14.10 17.58 -4.43
N SER A 268 -14.75 16.43 -4.39
CA SER A 268 -14.07 15.15 -4.52
C SER A 268 -15.00 14.09 -5.13
N PRO A 269 -14.46 12.97 -5.63
CA PRO A 269 -15.28 11.83 -6.05
C PRO A 269 -16.19 11.30 -4.93
N SER A 270 -15.77 11.44 -3.66
CA SER A 270 -16.56 11.01 -2.48
C SER A 270 -17.75 11.92 -2.17
N GLY A 271 -17.92 13.00 -2.95
CA GLY A 271 -18.94 14.01 -2.79
C GLY A 271 -18.36 15.39 -2.41
N ILE A 272 -19.27 16.33 -2.15
CA ILE A 272 -18.92 17.70 -1.76
C ILE A 272 -19.07 17.83 -0.25
N THR A 273 -18.01 18.31 0.40
CA THR A 273 -18.02 18.56 1.85
C THR A 273 -17.79 20.04 2.10
N VAL A 274 -18.68 20.65 2.88
CA VAL A 274 -18.52 22.01 3.38
C VAL A 274 -18.06 21.92 4.83
N ARG A 275 -16.93 22.55 5.16
CA ARG A 275 -16.35 22.52 6.52
C ARG A 275 -16.43 23.87 7.21
N PHE A 276 -16.83 23.85 8.47
CA PHE A 276 -16.89 25.01 9.33
C PHE A 276 -15.86 24.92 10.45
N ARG A 277 -15.50 26.08 11.00
CA ARG A 277 -14.57 26.16 12.13
C ARG A 277 -14.99 25.25 13.29
N GLY A 278 -14.04 24.44 13.76
CA GLY A 278 -14.22 23.44 14.81
C GLY A 278 -14.61 22.03 14.33
N ASP A 279 -15.04 21.84 13.08
CA ASP A 279 -15.43 20.52 12.57
C ASP A 279 -14.27 19.52 12.55
N ASP A 280 -13.09 19.95 12.10
CA ASP A 280 -11.90 19.10 12.05
C ASP A 280 -11.43 18.72 13.47
N THR A 281 -11.44 19.68 14.41
CA THR A 281 -11.13 19.46 15.82
C THR A 281 -12.10 18.49 16.49
N ARG A 282 -13.41 18.62 16.19
CA ARG A 282 -14.46 17.73 16.71
C ARG A 282 -14.25 16.30 16.25
N ARG A 283 -14.03 16.10 14.94
CA ARG A 283 -13.76 14.78 14.36
C ARG A 283 -12.52 14.16 14.98
N PHE A 284 -11.42 14.92 15.03
CA PHE A 284 -10.18 14.49 15.65
C PHE A 284 -10.38 14.04 17.11
N LEU A 285 -11.17 14.79 17.89
CA LEU A 285 -11.48 14.46 19.28
C LEU A 285 -12.23 13.12 19.39
N ILE A 286 -13.26 12.92 18.57
CA ILE A 286 -14.06 11.68 18.57
C ILE A 286 -13.18 10.48 18.18
N ASP A 287 -12.41 10.60 17.10
CA ASP A 287 -11.56 9.54 16.58
C ASP A 287 -10.51 9.13 17.64
N ALA A 288 -9.86 10.11 18.27
CA ALA A 288 -8.83 9.81 19.27
C ALA A 288 -9.37 9.17 20.56
N TYR A 289 -10.58 9.55 21.02
CA TYR A 289 -11.21 8.89 22.17
C TYR A 289 -11.73 7.49 21.80
N LYS A 290 -12.15 7.27 20.56
CA LYS A 290 -12.57 5.98 20.02
C LYS A 290 -11.39 5.00 19.98
N GLU A 291 -10.24 5.41 19.45
CA GLU A 291 -9.01 4.60 19.41
C GLU A 291 -8.54 4.15 20.80
N ARG A 292 -8.81 4.95 21.84
CA ARG A 292 -8.47 4.66 23.24
C ARG A 292 -9.54 3.85 23.99
N GLY A 293 -10.67 3.54 23.36
CA GLY A 293 -11.81 2.91 24.03
C GLY A 293 -12.53 3.81 25.06
N LYS A 294 -12.25 5.12 25.06
CA LYS A 294 -12.78 6.12 26.03
C LYS A 294 -13.99 6.90 25.51
N LEU A 295 -14.56 6.55 24.36
CA LEU A 295 -15.66 7.30 23.74
C LEU A 295 -16.89 7.45 24.66
N GLN A 296 -17.18 6.46 25.50
CA GLN A 296 -18.30 6.49 26.45
C GLN A 296 -18.07 7.48 27.61
N GLU A 297 -16.82 7.70 28.02
CA GLU A 297 -16.48 8.70 29.03
C GLU A 297 -16.69 10.12 28.48
N LEU A 298 -16.22 10.36 27.25
CA LEU A 298 -16.45 11.62 26.53
C LEU A 298 -17.96 11.91 26.38
N ARG A 299 -18.74 10.89 25.99
CA ARG A 299 -20.22 10.99 25.94
C ARG A 299 -20.79 11.44 27.28
N THR A 300 -20.45 10.75 28.36
CA THR A 300 -21.01 11.01 29.70
C THR A 300 -20.66 12.42 30.18
N LEU A 301 -19.43 12.88 29.91
CA LEU A 301 -18.99 14.23 30.23
C LEU A 301 -19.83 15.29 29.52
N PHE A 302 -20.09 15.12 28.23
CA PHE A 302 -20.86 16.08 27.45
C PHE A 302 -22.37 15.99 27.69
N GLU A 303 -22.91 14.82 28.04
CA GLU A 303 -24.30 14.68 28.49
C GLU A 303 -24.53 15.52 29.76
N ARG A 304 -23.60 15.50 30.72
CA ARG A 304 -23.67 16.37 31.90
C ARG A 304 -23.60 17.86 31.54
N LYS A 305 -22.73 18.24 30.59
CA LYS A 305 -22.65 19.64 30.10
C LYS A 305 -23.94 20.07 29.39
N LEU A 306 -24.63 19.15 28.72
CA LEU A 306 -25.92 19.43 28.09
C LEU A 306 -27.02 19.69 29.12
N GLU A 307 -26.97 19.04 30.28
CA GLU A 307 -27.88 19.33 31.40
C GLU A 307 -27.63 20.72 31.99
N GLU A 308 -26.38 21.21 31.98
CA GLU A 308 -26.00 22.55 32.43
C GLU A 308 -26.43 23.65 31.45
N ASP A 309 -26.23 23.42 30.14
CA ASP A 309 -26.67 24.31 29.06
C ASP A 309 -27.19 23.52 27.86
N ALA A 310 -28.52 23.35 27.81
CA ALA A 310 -29.22 22.65 26.74
C ALA A 310 -29.15 23.36 25.38
N THR A 311 -28.68 24.61 25.34
CA THR A 311 -28.53 25.40 24.12
C THR A 311 -27.09 25.47 23.64
N SER A 312 -26.15 24.87 24.37
CA SER A 312 -24.73 24.89 24.03
C SER A 312 -24.48 24.16 22.71
N ARG A 313 -24.15 24.93 21.68
CA ARG A 313 -23.86 24.43 20.33
C ARG A 313 -22.70 23.43 20.33
N ALA A 314 -21.60 23.76 21.00
CA ALA A 314 -20.40 22.91 21.03
C ALA A 314 -20.71 21.53 21.61
N VAL A 315 -21.60 21.50 22.61
CA VAL A 315 -22.07 20.27 23.25
C VAL A 315 -23.00 19.49 22.34
N LEU A 316 -23.98 20.15 21.73
CA LEU A 316 -24.92 19.52 20.80
C LEU A 316 -24.21 18.93 19.57
N GLU A 317 -23.24 19.63 18.99
CA GLU A 317 -22.46 19.15 17.84
C GLU A 317 -21.66 17.88 18.18
N LEU A 318 -20.94 17.88 19.31
CA LEU A 318 -20.13 16.73 19.71
C LEU A 318 -21.03 15.53 20.07
N LEU A 319 -22.09 15.74 20.86
CA LEU A 319 -22.99 14.66 21.24
C LEU A 319 -23.73 14.05 20.05
N ALA A 320 -24.16 14.87 19.08
CA ALA A 320 -24.86 14.35 17.90
C ALA A 320 -23.96 13.40 17.09
N ASP A 321 -22.69 13.77 16.87
CA ASP A 321 -21.71 12.94 16.18
C ASP A 321 -21.35 11.69 17.02
N ILE A 322 -21.20 11.81 18.35
CA ILE A 322 -20.96 10.65 19.24
C ILE A 322 -22.14 9.68 19.20
N TYR A 323 -23.38 10.17 19.26
CA TYR A 323 -24.57 9.33 19.18
C TYR A 323 -24.69 8.66 17.81
N TRP A 324 -24.30 9.35 16.74
CA TRP A 324 -24.23 8.77 15.40
C TRP A 324 -23.23 7.61 15.36
N GLU A 325 -22.00 7.84 15.82
CA GLU A 325 -20.93 6.83 15.85
C GLU A 325 -21.26 5.63 16.74
N THR A 326 -21.97 5.84 17.84
CA THR A 326 -22.42 4.78 18.76
C THR A 326 -23.72 4.09 18.31
N SER A 327 -24.20 4.39 17.10
CA SER A 327 -25.46 3.87 16.54
C SER A 327 -26.71 4.16 17.37
N ASP A 328 -26.65 5.15 18.27
CA ASP A 328 -27.80 5.69 18.99
C ASP A 328 -28.53 6.71 18.09
N TYR A 329 -28.97 6.24 16.93
CA TYR A 329 -29.53 7.09 15.86
C TYR A 329 -30.75 7.89 16.31
N LYS A 330 -31.48 7.42 17.32
CA LYS A 330 -32.60 8.15 17.90
C LYS A 330 -32.12 9.41 18.62
N LYS A 331 -31.17 9.29 19.55
CA LYS A 331 -30.59 10.45 20.24
C LYS A 331 -29.82 11.34 19.27
N ALA A 332 -29.11 10.76 18.30
CA ALA A 332 -28.43 11.52 17.25
C ALA A 332 -29.42 12.40 16.49
N ALA A 333 -30.55 11.83 16.05
CA ALA A 333 -31.57 12.56 15.32
C ALA A 333 -32.20 13.70 16.15
N GLU A 334 -32.52 13.44 17.41
CA GLU A 334 -33.05 14.44 18.34
C GLU A 334 -32.04 15.57 18.59
N THR A 335 -30.75 15.24 18.72
CA THR A 335 -29.67 16.21 18.99
C THR A 335 -29.34 17.04 17.76
N TYR A 336 -29.22 16.43 16.57
CA TYR A 336 -29.05 17.17 15.31
C TYR A 336 -30.26 18.06 15.00
N HIS A 337 -31.48 17.62 15.32
CA HIS A 337 -32.68 18.42 15.16
C HIS A 337 -32.68 19.62 16.11
N ALA A 338 -32.34 19.40 17.38
CA ALA A 338 -32.16 20.48 18.36
C ALA A 338 -31.11 21.50 17.88
N LEU A 339 -29.94 21.03 17.42
CA LEU A 339 -28.90 21.87 16.85
C LEU A 339 -29.39 22.73 15.67
N GLY A 340 -30.17 22.15 14.76
CA GLY A 340 -30.77 22.86 13.63
C GLY A 340 -31.74 23.98 14.05
N THR A 341 -32.37 23.85 15.23
CA THR A 341 -33.38 24.81 15.74
C THR A 341 -32.81 26.00 16.52
N VAL A 342 -31.56 25.96 16.98
CA VAL A 342 -30.91 27.04 17.74
C VAL A 342 -30.78 28.34 16.91
N ASP A 343 -30.49 28.25 15.61
CA ASP A 343 -30.53 29.37 14.66
C ASP A 343 -30.79 28.84 13.24
N PRO A 344 -32.06 28.64 12.85
CA PRO A 344 -32.43 27.86 11.67
C PRO A 344 -32.07 28.52 10.33
N LEU A 345 -31.65 29.80 10.33
CA LEU A 345 -31.30 30.53 9.10
C LEU A 345 -29.80 30.49 8.79
N ARG A 346 -28.97 29.95 9.69
CA ARG A 346 -27.53 29.75 9.42
C ARG A 346 -27.28 28.51 8.57
N ARG A 347 -26.42 28.65 7.56
CA ARG A 347 -26.05 27.55 6.64
C ARG A 347 -25.54 26.30 7.37
N ARG A 348 -24.72 26.48 8.42
CA ARG A 348 -24.22 25.39 9.26
C ARG A 348 -25.32 24.60 9.98
N ASN A 349 -26.43 25.26 10.34
CA ASN A 349 -27.55 24.62 11.04
C ASN A 349 -28.52 23.92 10.08
N ILE A 350 -28.61 24.38 8.84
CA ILE A 350 -29.35 23.67 7.79
C ILE A 350 -28.71 22.30 7.52
N LEU A 351 -27.38 22.22 7.54
CA LEU A 351 -26.65 20.95 7.47
C LEU A 351 -27.12 19.96 8.54
N SER A 352 -27.32 20.43 9.78
CA SER A 352 -27.81 19.62 10.90
C SER A 352 -29.19 19.03 10.66
N PHE A 353 -30.09 19.71 9.94
CA PHE A 353 -31.38 19.11 9.57
C PHE A 353 -31.23 17.93 8.61
N TYR A 354 -30.29 17.97 7.66
CA TYR A 354 -30.03 16.82 6.79
C TYR A 354 -29.39 15.65 7.54
N HIS A 355 -28.48 15.92 8.50
CA HIS A 355 -27.98 14.89 9.41
C HIS A 355 -29.08 14.31 10.32
N ALA A 356 -29.99 15.14 10.83
CA ALA A 356 -31.15 14.68 11.59
C ALA A 356 -32.08 13.80 10.74
N ALA A 357 -32.35 14.18 9.50
CA ALA A 357 -33.15 13.38 8.56
C ALA A 357 -32.49 12.03 8.27
N ALA A 358 -31.17 12.00 8.07
CA ALA A 358 -30.41 10.76 7.92
C ALA A 358 -30.47 9.86 9.17
N ALA A 359 -30.38 10.43 10.36
CA ALA A 359 -30.47 9.68 11.62
C ALA A 359 -31.89 9.16 11.86
N PHE A 360 -32.93 9.95 11.54
CA PHE A 360 -34.31 9.47 11.54
C PHE A 360 -34.54 8.35 10.52
N HIS A 361 -33.90 8.41 9.36
CA HIS A 361 -33.96 7.33 8.35
C HIS A 361 -33.32 6.03 8.88
N LYS A 362 -32.11 6.10 9.44
CA LYS A 362 -31.43 4.92 10.03
C LYS A 362 -32.15 4.35 11.25
N SER A 363 -32.87 5.17 12.02
CA SER A 363 -33.72 4.73 13.14
C SER A 363 -35.14 4.29 12.72
N ASN A 364 -35.42 4.17 11.42
CA ASN A 364 -36.71 3.74 10.86
C ASN A 364 -37.92 4.60 11.31
N GLN A 365 -37.75 5.93 11.33
CA GLN A 365 -38.80 6.92 11.67
C GLN A 365 -39.21 7.79 10.46
N PRO A 366 -39.85 7.22 9.42
CA PRO A 366 -40.08 7.90 8.13
C PRO A 366 -40.95 9.17 8.24
N ASP A 367 -41.90 9.21 9.18
CA ASP A 367 -42.76 10.39 9.39
C ASP A 367 -41.95 11.62 9.82
N LYS A 368 -40.89 11.40 10.62
CA LYS A 368 -39.99 12.47 11.07
C LYS A 368 -39.00 12.90 10.00
N VAL A 369 -38.57 11.98 9.12
CA VAL A 369 -37.66 12.29 8.00
C VAL A 369 -38.28 13.38 7.12
N ASN A 370 -39.51 13.20 6.66
CA ASN A 370 -40.19 14.17 5.80
C ASN A 370 -40.44 15.50 6.52
N ALA A 371 -40.78 15.47 7.81
CA ALA A 371 -41.00 16.68 8.60
C ALA A 371 -39.72 17.53 8.71
N VAL A 372 -38.57 16.90 9.00
CA VAL A 372 -37.29 17.59 9.11
C VAL A 372 -36.77 18.07 7.75
N LEU A 373 -36.91 17.27 6.69
CA LEU A 373 -36.53 17.70 5.33
C LEU A 373 -37.34 18.93 4.90
N ASN A 374 -38.65 18.99 5.22
CA ASN A 374 -39.46 20.18 4.96
C ASN A 374 -38.98 21.41 5.74
N GLN A 375 -38.51 21.24 6.99
CA GLN A 375 -37.91 22.34 7.75
C GLN A 375 -36.62 22.83 7.10
N ALA A 376 -35.75 21.90 6.67
CA ALA A 376 -34.52 22.23 5.96
C ALA A 376 -34.79 23.00 4.66
N GLU A 377 -35.76 22.56 3.87
CA GLU A 377 -36.15 23.21 2.62
C GLU A 377 -36.69 24.63 2.83
N ASN A 378 -37.53 24.84 3.85
CA ASN A 378 -38.05 26.16 4.20
C ASN A 378 -36.95 27.12 4.67
N ALA A 379 -36.02 26.61 5.50
CA ALA A 379 -34.86 27.38 5.95
C ALA A 379 -33.96 27.78 4.77
N LEU A 380 -33.70 26.85 3.86
CA LEU A 380 -32.87 27.05 2.69
C LEU A 380 -33.48 28.03 1.69
N ALA A 381 -34.80 27.98 1.48
CA ALA A 381 -35.53 28.93 0.64
C ALA A 381 -35.51 30.38 1.17
N SER A 382 -35.20 30.56 2.46
CA SER A 382 -35.14 31.87 3.12
C SER A 382 -33.76 32.56 2.98
N ILE A 383 -32.77 31.90 2.37
CA ILE A 383 -31.42 32.44 2.13
C ILE A 383 -31.34 33.11 0.74
N ASN A 384 -31.03 34.42 0.71
CA ASN A 384 -31.11 35.27 -0.51
C ASN A 384 -29.84 35.39 -1.37
N ASP A 385 -28.77 34.64 -1.07
CA ASP A 385 -27.46 34.79 -1.73
C ASP A 385 -27.19 33.63 -2.72
N ARG A 386 -27.01 33.92 -4.01
CA ARG A 386 -27.00 32.93 -5.12
C ARG A 386 -25.63 32.29 -5.41
N HIS A 387 -24.51 32.92 -5.07
CA HIS A 387 -23.20 32.46 -5.55
C HIS A 387 -22.59 31.32 -4.73
N SER A 388 -23.06 31.09 -3.50
CA SER A 388 -22.54 30.03 -2.64
C SER A 388 -23.40 28.76 -2.62
N VAL A 389 -24.59 28.75 -3.22
CA VAL A 389 -25.64 27.75 -2.92
C VAL A 389 -25.38 26.39 -3.56
N MET A 390 -24.66 26.31 -4.69
CA MET A 390 -24.44 25.04 -5.38
C MET A 390 -23.61 24.03 -4.55
N SER A 391 -22.57 24.50 -3.85
CA SER A 391 -21.76 23.67 -2.96
C SER A 391 -22.54 23.17 -1.76
N PHE A 392 -23.46 23.99 -1.23
CA PHE A 392 -24.38 23.57 -0.16
C PHE A 392 -25.38 22.51 -0.64
N TYR A 393 -26.04 22.72 -1.78
CA TYR A 393 -26.91 21.70 -2.38
C TYR A 393 -26.15 20.40 -2.66
N GLY A 394 -24.94 20.49 -3.20
CA GLY A 394 -24.07 19.34 -3.43
C GLY A 394 -23.66 18.62 -2.14
N SER A 395 -23.40 19.36 -1.06
CA SER A 395 -23.08 18.77 0.25
C SER A 395 -24.28 18.10 0.91
N PHE A 396 -25.48 18.71 0.81
CA PHE A 396 -26.71 18.09 1.29
C PHE A 396 -27.06 16.83 0.49
N ALA A 397 -26.90 16.86 -0.85
CA ALA A 397 -27.04 15.69 -1.70
C ALA A 397 -26.08 14.57 -1.30
N THR A 398 -24.83 14.92 -0.96
CA THR A 398 -23.80 13.98 -0.49
C THR A 398 -24.22 13.30 0.82
N ILE A 399 -24.77 14.05 1.79
CA ILE A 399 -25.28 13.49 3.06
C ILE A 399 -26.41 12.50 2.79
N CYS A 400 -27.39 12.86 1.95
CA CYS A 400 -28.50 11.97 1.62
C CYS A 400 -28.02 10.73 0.85
N LEU A 401 -27.11 10.87 -0.10
CA LEU A 401 -26.53 9.78 -0.88
C LEU A 401 -25.82 8.77 0.01
N LYS A 402 -24.94 9.22 0.92
CA LYS A 402 -24.21 8.36 1.86
C LYS A 402 -25.13 7.58 2.81
N ASN A 403 -26.37 8.04 2.99
CA ASN A 403 -27.37 7.42 3.84
C ASN A 403 -28.49 6.74 3.06
N GLU A 404 -28.29 6.47 1.76
CA GLU A 404 -29.24 5.76 0.89
C GLU A 404 -30.61 6.44 0.74
N MET A 405 -30.67 7.73 1.06
CA MET A 405 -31.86 8.57 0.88
C MET A 405 -31.89 9.12 -0.55
N PHE A 406 -32.05 8.22 -1.54
CA PHE A 406 -31.84 8.57 -2.95
C PHE A 406 -32.81 9.62 -3.51
N ALA A 407 -34.08 9.60 -3.11
CA ALA A 407 -35.07 10.57 -3.60
C ALA A 407 -34.72 12.04 -3.24
N PRO A 408 -34.47 12.40 -1.97
CA PRO A 408 -34.00 13.74 -1.64
C PRO A 408 -32.59 14.02 -2.18
N ALA A 409 -31.70 13.02 -2.26
CA ALA A 409 -30.37 13.20 -2.85
C ALA A 409 -30.43 13.64 -4.31
N ILE A 410 -31.25 12.98 -5.14
CA ILE A 410 -31.47 13.33 -6.55
C ILE A 410 -31.99 14.76 -6.67
N LYS A 411 -33.04 15.12 -5.90
CA LYS A 411 -33.63 16.47 -5.92
C LYS A 411 -32.59 17.56 -5.62
N LEU A 412 -31.72 17.32 -4.64
CA LEU A 412 -30.66 18.25 -4.26
C LEU A 412 -29.54 18.33 -5.29
N ALA A 413 -29.12 17.18 -5.85
CA ALA A 413 -28.08 17.11 -6.87
C ALA A 413 -28.52 17.79 -8.18
N GLU A 414 -29.75 17.54 -8.65
CA GLU A 414 -30.35 18.24 -9.80
C GLU A 414 -30.40 19.75 -9.57
N LYS A 415 -30.76 20.18 -8.34
CA LYS A 415 -30.79 21.59 -7.98
C LYS A 415 -29.38 22.21 -7.96
N ALA A 416 -28.37 21.47 -7.49
CA ALA A 416 -26.98 21.91 -7.49
C ALA A 416 -26.47 22.11 -8.93
N VAL A 417 -26.67 21.12 -9.80
CA VAL A 417 -26.30 21.17 -11.23
C VAL A 417 -26.99 22.34 -11.92
N SER A 418 -28.31 22.46 -11.78
CA SER A 418 -29.06 23.58 -12.39
C SER A 418 -28.61 24.95 -11.87
N THR A 419 -28.19 25.05 -10.61
CA THR A 419 -27.66 26.30 -10.04
C THR A 419 -26.30 26.64 -10.63
N ALA A 420 -25.40 25.65 -10.77
CA ALA A 420 -24.10 25.83 -11.40
C ALA A 420 -24.24 26.28 -12.86
N GLU A 421 -25.01 25.53 -13.67
CA GLU A 421 -25.27 25.83 -15.09
C GLU A 421 -25.88 27.23 -15.31
N THR A 422 -26.82 27.65 -14.45
CA THR A 422 -27.46 28.98 -14.58
C THR A 422 -26.59 30.14 -14.10
N SER A 423 -25.63 29.87 -13.21
CA SER A 423 -24.70 30.88 -12.70
C SER A 423 -23.47 31.08 -13.58
N GLY A 424 -23.17 30.13 -14.47
CA GLY A 424 -21.92 30.10 -15.26
C GLY A 424 -20.68 29.79 -14.41
N ASP A 425 -20.89 29.26 -13.20
CA ASP A 425 -19.83 28.78 -12.32
C ASP A 425 -19.58 27.30 -12.60
N ASP A 426 -18.73 27.04 -13.59
CA ASP A 426 -18.38 25.68 -14.04
C ASP A 426 -17.39 24.99 -13.06
N TRP A 427 -16.89 25.70 -12.03
CA TRP A 427 -15.93 25.16 -11.07
C TRP A 427 -16.57 24.08 -10.19
N GLY A 428 -16.39 22.82 -10.58
CA GLY A 428 -16.87 21.65 -9.85
C GLY A 428 -18.14 21.02 -10.41
N LEU A 429 -18.60 21.45 -11.59
CA LEU A 429 -19.77 20.88 -12.28
C LEU A 429 -19.60 19.37 -12.55
N GLY A 430 -18.42 18.93 -13.00
CA GLY A 430 -18.09 17.51 -13.14
C GLY A 430 -18.31 16.68 -11.87
N TYR A 431 -18.00 17.21 -10.67
CA TYR A 431 -18.28 16.50 -9.41
C TYR A 431 -19.77 16.46 -9.07
N LEU A 432 -20.54 17.48 -9.45
CA LEU A 432 -21.99 17.48 -9.28
C LEU A 432 -22.66 16.45 -10.19
N TYR A 433 -22.23 16.32 -11.44
CA TYR A 433 -22.67 15.24 -12.32
C TYR A 433 -22.28 13.87 -11.79
N GLU A 434 -21.09 13.72 -11.20
CA GLU A 434 -20.67 12.48 -10.55
C GLU A 434 -21.59 12.11 -9.37
N ILE A 435 -21.91 13.07 -8.48
CA ILE A 435 -22.86 12.88 -7.37
C ILE A 435 -24.24 12.48 -7.92
N LEU A 436 -24.73 13.17 -8.96
CA LEU A 436 -26.02 12.88 -9.59
C LEU A 436 -26.04 11.47 -10.20
N GLY A 437 -24.96 11.07 -10.87
CA GLY A 437 -24.76 9.72 -11.42
C GLY A 437 -24.84 8.65 -10.34
N LYS A 438 -24.14 8.84 -9.21
CA LYS A 438 -24.21 7.94 -8.04
C LYS A 438 -25.60 7.89 -7.41
N CYS A 439 -26.29 9.02 -7.32
CA CYS A 439 -27.68 9.08 -6.83
C CYS A 439 -28.63 8.27 -7.72
N TYR A 440 -28.51 8.41 -9.04
CA TYR A 440 -29.30 7.63 -9.99
C TYR A 440 -28.96 6.13 -9.95
N LEU A 441 -27.68 5.79 -9.82
CA LEU A 441 -27.22 4.41 -9.71
C LEU A 441 -27.83 3.72 -8.49
N GLY A 442 -27.74 4.35 -7.31
CA GLY A 442 -28.35 3.84 -6.07
C GLY A 442 -29.89 3.76 -6.14
N ALA A 443 -30.52 4.69 -6.85
CA ALA A 443 -31.96 4.64 -7.16
C ALA A 443 -32.33 3.63 -8.27
N LYS A 444 -31.37 2.86 -8.79
CA LYS A 444 -31.53 1.90 -9.91
C LYS A 444 -32.05 2.53 -11.21
N ARG A 445 -31.82 3.83 -11.40
CA ARG A 445 -32.10 4.60 -12.62
C ARG A 445 -30.88 4.62 -13.54
N TYR A 446 -30.51 3.44 -14.03
CA TYR A 446 -29.21 3.22 -14.70
C TYR A 446 -28.98 4.08 -15.95
N GLU A 447 -30.01 4.33 -16.76
CA GLU A 447 -29.88 5.19 -17.95
C GLU A 447 -29.65 6.66 -17.59
N ASP A 448 -30.27 7.14 -16.52
CA ASP A 448 -30.07 8.51 -16.03
C ASP A 448 -28.67 8.64 -15.40
N ALA A 449 -28.20 7.60 -14.70
CA ALA A 449 -26.84 7.52 -14.19
C ALA A 449 -25.81 7.60 -15.32
N PHE A 450 -26.00 6.79 -16.38
CA PHE A 450 -25.14 6.80 -17.57
C PHE A 450 -25.11 8.19 -18.22
N LYS A 451 -26.25 8.86 -18.37
CA LYS A 451 -26.33 10.23 -18.91
C LYS A 451 -25.63 11.27 -18.03
N ALA A 452 -25.76 11.17 -16.71
CA ALA A 452 -25.07 12.07 -15.79
C ALA A 452 -23.54 11.95 -15.94
N TYR A 453 -23.02 10.72 -16.00
CA TYR A 453 -21.59 10.50 -16.26
C TYR A 453 -21.18 10.92 -17.68
N GLN A 454 -22.04 10.74 -18.68
CA GLN A 454 -21.78 11.26 -20.03
C GLN A 454 -21.68 12.80 -20.03
N ASN A 455 -22.53 13.49 -19.29
CA ASN A 455 -22.44 14.94 -19.14
C ASN A 455 -21.14 15.36 -18.42
N MET A 456 -20.70 14.58 -17.43
CA MET A 456 -19.39 14.78 -16.78
C MET A 456 -18.23 14.66 -17.78
N ALA A 457 -18.26 13.71 -18.71
CA ALA A 457 -17.24 13.57 -19.75
C ALA A 457 -17.25 14.74 -20.76
N ASN A 458 -18.43 15.30 -21.05
CA ASN A 458 -18.59 16.40 -21.98
C ASN A 458 -18.18 17.77 -21.39
N ASP A 459 -18.24 17.91 -20.06
CA ASP A 459 -17.88 19.12 -19.31
C ASP A 459 -16.37 19.41 -19.37
N ASP A 460 -15.55 18.43 -19.00
CA ASP A 460 -14.09 18.56 -18.99
C ASP A 460 -13.40 17.24 -19.39
N ARG A 461 -12.46 17.32 -20.34
CA ARG A 461 -11.65 16.18 -20.78
C ARG A 461 -10.83 15.58 -19.64
N SER A 462 -10.45 16.36 -18.62
CA SER A 462 -9.74 15.86 -17.45
C SER A 462 -10.56 14.84 -16.64
N ASN A 463 -11.90 14.87 -16.78
CA ASN A 463 -12.83 13.98 -16.09
C ASN A 463 -13.14 12.70 -16.87
N GLN A 464 -12.67 12.58 -18.12
CA GLN A 464 -13.05 11.52 -19.04
C GLN A 464 -12.88 10.11 -18.46
N TYR A 465 -11.72 9.81 -17.86
CA TYR A 465 -11.48 8.49 -17.27
C TYR A 465 -12.47 8.13 -16.14
N ARG A 466 -12.73 9.07 -15.23
CA ARG A 466 -13.69 8.87 -14.13
C ARG A 466 -15.12 8.73 -14.65
N ALA A 467 -15.49 9.55 -15.62
CA ALA A 467 -16.78 9.50 -16.27
C ALA A 467 -16.99 8.16 -17.00
N GLU A 468 -16.00 7.68 -17.76
CA GLU A 468 -16.03 6.37 -18.43
C GLU A 468 -16.20 5.23 -17.42
N SER A 469 -15.49 5.28 -16.28
CA SER A 469 -15.65 4.30 -15.20
C SER A 469 -17.09 4.28 -14.67
N GLY A 470 -17.67 5.44 -14.36
CA GLY A 470 -19.07 5.55 -13.90
C GLY A 470 -20.10 5.14 -14.95
N MET A 471 -19.85 5.47 -16.22
CA MET A 471 -20.66 5.01 -17.37
C MET A 471 -20.65 3.48 -17.46
N ASN A 472 -19.47 2.86 -17.38
CA ASN A 472 -19.31 1.41 -17.42
C ASN A 472 -20.01 0.73 -16.24
N GLU A 473 -19.89 1.30 -15.03
CA GLU A 473 -20.57 0.80 -13.83
C GLU A 473 -22.10 0.85 -13.99
N ALA A 474 -22.65 2.00 -14.39
CA ALA A 474 -24.07 2.17 -14.64
C ALA A 474 -24.57 1.23 -15.74
N ALA A 475 -23.80 1.08 -16.82
CA ALA A 475 -24.14 0.23 -17.93
C ALA A 475 -24.12 -1.26 -17.55
N LYS A 476 -23.14 -1.73 -16.78
CA LYS A 476 -23.13 -3.10 -16.23
C LYS A 476 -24.30 -3.34 -15.28
N ALA A 477 -24.49 -2.46 -14.30
CA ALA A 477 -25.54 -2.61 -13.29
C ALA A 477 -26.95 -2.65 -13.92
N GLY A 478 -27.16 -1.85 -14.97
CA GLY A 478 -28.41 -1.81 -15.72
C GLY A 478 -28.53 -2.76 -16.89
N LYS A 479 -27.50 -3.56 -17.20
CA LYS A 479 -27.41 -4.36 -18.44
C LYS A 479 -27.73 -3.52 -19.69
N LEU A 480 -27.22 -2.28 -19.69
CA LEU A 480 -27.55 -1.28 -20.69
C LEU A 480 -26.95 -1.65 -22.05
N TYR A 481 -25.77 -2.24 -22.09
CA TYR A 481 -25.17 -2.71 -23.34
C TYR A 481 -26.03 -3.80 -23.99
N GLU A 482 -26.51 -4.79 -23.24
CA GLU A 482 -27.45 -5.81 -23.75
C GLU A 482 -28.78 -5.18 -24.22
N LYS A 483 -29.24 -4.15 -23.52
CA LYS A 483 -30.45 -3.41 -23.88
C LYS A 483 -30.28 -2.57 -25.15
N TRP A 484 -29.10 -1.99 -25.39
CA TRP A 484 -28.83 -1.12 -26.54
C TRP A 484 -28.47 -1.88 -27.81
N ILE A 485 -27.87 -3.07 -27.70
CA ILE A 485 -27.47 -3.90 -28.85
C ILE A 485 -28.59 -4.05 -29.91
N PRO A 486 -29.86 -4.35 -29.58
CA PRO A 486 -30.92 -4.46 -30.59
C PRO A 486 -31.14 -3.18 -31.42
N GLU A 487 -31.11 -2.02 -30.77
CA GLU A 487 -31.29 -0.73 -31.47
C GLU A 487 -30.02 -0.34 -32.24
N GLN A 488 -28.84 -0.60 -31.68
CA GLN A 488 -27.56 -0.40 -32.37
C GLN A 488 -27.45 -1.30 -33.61
N LEU A 489 -27.91 -2.55 -33.54
CA LEU A 489 -27.99 -3.45 -34.70
C LEU A 489 -28.91 -2.89 -35.78
N LYS A 490 -30.04 -2.29 -35.40
CA LYS A 490 -30.94 -1.62 -36.35
C LYS A 490 -30.28 -0.38 -36.98
N GLN A 491 -29.59 0.44 -36.19
CA GLN A 491 -28.85 1.61 -36.70
C GLN A 491 -27.75 1.20 -37.68
N VAL A 492 -26.99 0.14 -37.36
CA VAL A 492 -26.00 -0.45 -38.26
C VAL A 492 -26.67 -1.08 -39.50
N ALA A 493 -27.88 -1.64 -39.40
CA ALA A 493 -28.59 -2.15 -40.58
C ALA A 493 -29.12 -1.02 -41.50
N GLU A 494 -29.54 0.11 -40.93
CA GLU A 494 -30.02 1.29 -41.66
C GLU A 494 -28.86 2.06 -42.31
N ASN A 495 -27.72 2.18 -41.63
CA ASN A 495 -26.50 2.81 -42.13
C ASN A 495 -25.27 1.89 -41.95
N PRO A 496 -25.08 0.88 -42.82
CA PRO A 496 -24.05 -0.17 -42.64
C PRO A 496 -22.60 0.26 -42.71
N ASN A 497 -22.34 1.49 -43.15
CA ASN A 497 -20.99 2.03 -43.36
C ASN A 497 -20.71 3.25 -42.49
N ASP A 498 -21.49 3.48 -41.43
CA ASP A 498 -21.26 4.56 -40.46
C ASP A 498 -20.32 4.06 -39.35
N PRO A 499 -19.05 4.53 -39.30
CA PRO A 499 -18.08 4.07 -38.30
C PRO A 499 -18.52 4.33 -36.86
N GLU A 500 -19.30 5.39 -36.60
CA GLU A 500 -19.74 5.72 -35.23
C GLU A 500 -20.75 4.69 -34.71
N HIS A 501 -21.70 4.26 -35.55
CA HIS A 501 -22.66 3.21 -35.17
C HIS A 501 -21.96 1.86 -34.96
N ILE A 502 -21.01 1.52 -35.83
CA ILE A 502 -20.26 0.25 -35.73
C ILE A 502 -19.38 0.24 -34.48
N LEU A 503 -18.72 1.35 -34.15
CA LEU A 503 -17.90 1.48 -32.95
C LEU A 503 -18.74 1.32 -31.66
N LYS A 504 -19.90 1.99 -31.56
CA LYS A 504 -20.80 1.85 -30.40
C LYS A 504 -21.26 0.41 -30.20
N LEU A 505 -21.54 -0.31 -31.30
CA LEU A 505 -21.89 -1.72 -31.28
C LEU A 505 -20.70 -2.60 -30.86
N ALA A 506 -19.50 -2.34 -31.41
CA ALA A 506 -18.27 -3.05 -31.08
C ALA A 506 -17.93 -2.94 -29.57
N GLN A 507 -18.00 -1.73 -29.03
CA GLN A 507 -17.78 -1.45 -27.59
C GLN A 507 -18.83 -2.15 -26.72
N SER A 508 -20.09 -2.18 -27.14
CA SER A 508 -21.15 -2.88 -26.41
C SER A 508 -20.93 -4.40 -26.42
N TYR A 509 -20.41 -4.96 -27.50
CA TYR A 509 -20.00 -6.37 -27.55
C TYR A 509 -18.77 -6.65 -26.69
N GLU A 510 -17.75 -5.78 -26.71
CA GLU A 510 -16.57 -5.88 -25.85
C GLU A 510 -16.97 -5.86 -24.35
N ALA A 511 -17.81 -4.90 -23.96
CA ALA A 511 -18.31 -4.76 -22.59
C ALA A 511 -19.16 -5.95 -22.11
N THR A 512 -19.85 -6.62 -23.04
CA THR A 512 -20.65 -7.84 -22.76
C THR A 512 -19.87 -9.14 -22.95
N LYS A 513 -18.54 -9.07 -23.13
CA LYS A 513 -17.63 -10.21 -23.37
C LYS A 513 -18.01 -11.06 -24.58
N LYS A 514 -18.75 -10.47 -25.53
CA LYS A 514 -19.08 -11.06 -26.82
C LYS A 514 -17.92 -10.82 -27.78
N THR A 515 -16.76 -11.40 -27.47
CA THR A 515 -15.48 -11.12 -28.12
C THR A 515 -15.53 -11.40 -29.62
N LYS A 516 -16.25 -12.46 -30.05
CA LYS A 516 -16.41 -12.81 -31.47
C LYS A 516 -17.17 -11.74 -32.24
N GLU A 517 -18.27 -11.26 -31.69
CA GLU A 517 -19.09 -10.22 -32.28
C GLU A 517 -18.39 -8.86 -32.27
N ALA A 518 -17.60 -8.57 -31.22
CA ALA A 518 -16.74 -7.39 -31.16
C ALA A 518 -15.67 -7.42 -32.25
N VAL A 519 -14.95 -8.54 -32.39
CA VAL A 519 -13.96 -8.75 -33.47
C VAL A 519 -14.58 -8.51 -34.83
N ALA A 520 -15.76 -9.09 -35.11
CA ALA A 520 -16.46 -8.88 -36.38
C ALA A 520 -16.80 -7.40 -36.65
N GLN A 521 -17.10 -6.59 -35.62
CA GLN A 521 -17.34 -5.16 -35.82
C GLN A 521 -16.04 -4.37 -36.00
N TYR A 522 -14.98 -4.70 -35.26
CA TYR A 522 -13.67 -4.06 -35.45
C TYR A 522 -13.04 -4.43 -36.80
N GLU A 523 -13.24 -5.65 -37.32
CA GLU A 523 -12.87 -6.03 -38.70
C GLU A 523 -13.59 -5.12 -39.72
N ARG A 524 -14.88 -4.86 -39.54
CA ARG A 524 -15.62 -3.91 -40.40
C ARG A 524 -15.10 -2.48 -40.28
N LEU A 525 -14.66 -2.04 -39.09
CA LEU A 525 -14.00 -0.75 -38.93
C LEU A 525 -12.67 -0.70 -39.70
N THR A 526 -11.91 -1.78 -39.75
CA THR A 526 -10.69 -1.85 -40.59
C THR A 526 -10.99 -1.84 -42.09
N GLU A 527 -12.15 -2.31 -42.53
CA GLU A 527 -12.57 -2.20 -43.94
C GLU A 527 -12.97 -0.77 -44.32
N LEU A 528 -13.61 -0.04 -43.39
CA LEU A 528 -14.08 1.33 -43.61
C LEU A 528 -12.98 2.38 -43.42
N GLU A 529 -12.11 2.16 -42.45
CA GLU A 529 -11.00 3.04 -42.07
C GLU A 529 -9.68 2.24 -42.06
N PRO A 530 -9.19 1.77 -43.22
CA PRO A 530 -8.02 0.89 -43.32
C PRO A 530 -6.70 1.55 -42.91
N GLU A 531 -6.69 2.88 -42.79
CA GLU A 531 -5.51 3.66 -42.39
C GLU A 531 -5.52 4.01 -40.88
N ASN A 532 -6.52 3.54 -40.12
CA ASN A 532 -6.61 3.82 -38.68
C ASN A 532 -5.96 2.70 -37.87
N SER A 533 -4.73 2.95 -37.39
CA SER A 533 -3.93 1.98 -36.63
C SER A 533 -4.63 1.48 -35.35
N GLN A 534 -5.51 2.28 -34.73
CA GLN A 534 -6.17 1.93 -33.47
C GLN A 534 -7.09 0.71 -33.61
N TRP A 535 -7.74 0.53 -34.77
CA TRP A 535 -8.60 -0.64 -35.02
C TRP A 535 -7.79 -1.93 -35.08
N TYR A 536 -6.63 -1.88 -35.73
CA TYR A 536 -5.70 -3.01 -35.78
C TYR A 536 -5.08 -3.31 -34.41
N THR A 537 -4.76 -2.29 -33.61
CA THR A 537 -4.34 -2.50 -32.21
C THR A 537 -5.42 -3.20 -31.38
N LYS A 538 -6.68 -2.75 -31.50
CA LYS A 538 -7.83 -3.38 -30.82
C LYS A 538 -8.04 -4.82 -31.25
N LEU A 539 -7.97 -5.10 -32.55
CA LEU A 539 -8.04 -6.47 -33.08
C LEU A 539 -6.89 -7.34 -32.55
N GLY A 540 -5.66 -6.82 -32.53
CA GLY A 540 -4.50 -7.53 -31.98
C GLY A 540 -4.75 -8.02 -30.56
N THR A 541 -5.27 -7.15 -29.68
CA THR A 541 -5.63 -7.50 -28.30
C THR A 541 -6.83 -8.44 -28.21
N LEU A 542 -7.90 -8.18 -28.97
CA LEU A 542 -9.11 -9.01 -28.94
C LEU A 542 -8.88 -10.42 -29.50
N TYR A 543 -8.01 -10.56 -30.51
CA TYR A 543 -7.58 -11.86 -30.99
C TYR A 543 -6.86 -12.63 -29.89
N GLN A 544 -6.06 -12.05 -29.01
CA GLN A 544 -5.50 -12.81 -27.88
C GLN A 544 -6.55 -13.28 -26.88
N ASN A 545 -7.65 -12.53 -26.73
CA ASN A 545 -8.69 -12.77 -25.73
C ASN A 545 -9.91 -13.56 -26.24
N LEU A 546 -9.87 -14.04 -27.49
CA LEU A 546 -10.93 -14.83 -28.11
C LEU A 546 -11.10 -16.20 -27.38
N PRO A 547 -12.32 -16.58 -26.94
CA PRO A 547 -12.55 -17.87 -26.31
C PRO A 547 -12.24 -19.02 -27.28
N GLN A 548 -11.55 -20.06 -26.80
CA GLN A 548 -11.29 -21.25 -27.60
C GLN A 548 -12.59 -22.03 -27.82
N GLU A 549 -12.96 -22.27 -29.08
CA GLU A 549 -14.02 -23.22 -29.41
C GLU A 549 -13.39 -24.60 -29.69
N ASN A 550 -13.90 -25.61 -28.98
CA ASN A 550 -13.54 -27.04 -29.08
C ASN A 550 -12.18 -27.46 -28.47
N ARG A 551 -12.19 -27.79 -27.17
CA ARG A 551 -11.31 -28.82 -26.59
C ARG A 551 -12.11 -29.73 -25.66
N GLU A 552 -12.68 -30.80 -26.20
CA GLU A 552 -12.92 -32.04 -25.45
C GLU A 552 -11.60 -32.83 -25.42
N THR A 553 -10.63 -32.40 -24.61
CA THR A 553 -9.45 -33.25 -24.30
C THR A 553 -9.05 -33.05 -22.84
N ASP A 554 -9.27 -34.12 -22.08
CA ASP A 554 -9.02 -34.34 -20.66
C ASP A 554 -7.52 -34.49 -20.33
N THR A 555 -6.70 -33.56 -20.83
CA THR A 555 -5.27 -33.49 -20.51
C THR A 555 -4.93 -32.03 -20.25
N GLY A 556 -4.73 -31.67 -18.99
CA GLY A 556 -4.47 -30.32 -18.48
C GLY A 556 -3.15 -29.69 -18.93
N THR A 557 -2.86 -29.68 -20.23
CA THR A 557 -1.75 -28.95 -20.84
C THR A 557 -2.33 -27.95 -21.83
N GLU A 558 -2.32 -26.67 -21.46
CA GLU A 558 -2.72 -25.55 -22.31
C GLU A 558 -1.72 -25.36 -23.47
N GLU A 559 -1.88 -26.11 -24.57
CA GLU A 559 -1.10 -25.81 -25.78
C GLU A 559 -1.54 -24.47 -26.41
N PRO A 560 -0.62 -23.58 -26.86
CA PRO A 560 -0.95 -22.30 -27.50
C PRO A 560 -1.76 -22.45 -28.80
N ASN A 561 -2.82 -21.64 -28.96
CA ASN A 561 -3.61 -21.61 -30.20
C ASN A 561 -2.86 -20.85 -31.32
N ILE A 562 -2.28 -21.60 -32.25
CA ILE A 562 -1.44 -21.10 -33.34
C ILE A 562 -2.22 -20.15 -34.27
N GLU A 563 -3.49 -20.42 -34.57
CA GLU A 563 -4.26 -19.62 -35.54
C GLU A 563 -4.65 -18.24 -34.97
N GLN A 564 -5.06 -18.22 -33.71
CA GLN A 564 -5.45 -17.01 -33.00
C GLN A 564 -4.25 -16.09 -32.75
N SER A 565 -3.12 -16.69 -32.39
CA SER A 565 -1.85 -15.98 -32.26
C SER A 565 -1.40 -15.39 -33.59
N ALA A 566 -1.59 -16.11 -34.70
CA ALA A 566 -1.29 -15.60 -36.04
C ALA A 566 -2.15 -14.37 -36.41
N LYS A 567 -3.45 -14.40 -36.14
CA LYS A 567 -4.34 -13.24 -36.38
C LYS A 567 -3.96 -12.02 -35.53
N SER A 568 -3.58 -12.25 -34.28
CA SER A 568 -3.09 -11.19 -33.40
C SER A 568 -1.78 -10.58 -33.93
N ILE A 569 -0.82 -11.42 -34.33
CA ILE A 569 0.44 -11.00 -34.96
C ILE A 569 0.17 -10.16 -36.22
N ASP A 570 -0.67 -10.65 -37.13
CA ASP A 570 -0.99 -9.94 -38.38
C ASP A 570 -1.64 -8.57 -38.11
N ALA A 571 -2.51 -8.47 -37.11
CA ALA A 571 -3.13 -7.22 -36.70
C ALA A 571 -2.10 -6.23 -36.13
N TYR A 572 -1.20 -6.67 -35.25
CA TYR A 572 -0.15 -5.80 -34.73
C TYR A 572 0.88 -5.41 -35.80
N GLU A 573 1.26 -6.32 -36.71
CA GLU A 573 2.12 -6.00 -37.86
C GLU A 573 1.47 -4.93 -38.74
N LYS A 574 0.16 -5.01 -38.98
CA LYS A 574 -0.55 -3.98 -39.74
C LYS A 574 -0.64 -2.65 -38.98
N ALA A 575 -0.84 -2.69 -37.66
CA ALA A 575 -0.81 -1.48 -36.84
C ALA A 575 0.56 -0.79 -36.89
N ILE A 576 1.66 -1.56 -36.86
CA ILE A 576 3.04 -1.05 -36.98
C ILE A 576 3.30 -0.47 -38.37
N GLU A 577 2.76 -1.09 -39.43
CA GLU A 577 2.88 -0.55 -40.80
C GLU A 577 2.24 0.85 -40.91
N LEU A 578 1.10 1.06 -40.25
CA LEU A 578 0.34 2.30 -40.27
C LEU A 578 0.89 3.36 -39.30
N ASP A 579 1.41 2.93 -38.16
CA ASP A 579 2.05 3.78 -37.16
C ASP A 579 3.41 3.22 -36.71
N PRO A 580 4.46 3.39 -37.55
CA PRO A 580 5.80 2.91 -37.24
C PRO A 580 6.50 3.73 -36.14
N THR A 581 5.85 4.77 -35.62
CA THR A 581 6.43 5.65 -34.59
C THR A 581 6.08 5.21 -33.16
N SER A 582 5.14 4.26 -33.02
CA SER A 582 4.66 3.76 -31.73
C SER A 582 5.45 2.54 -31.26
N TYR A 583 6.41 2.76 -30.36
CA TYR A 583 7.18 1.68 -29.70
C TYR A 583 6.28 0.64 -29.02
N GLN A 584 5.15 1.07 -28.44
CA GLN A 584 4.20 0.19 -27.76
C GLN A 584 3.71 -0.96 -28.65
N LEU A 585 3.55 -0.73 -29.96
CA LEU A 585 3.12 -1.78 -30.88
C LEU A 585 4.21 -2.84 -31.09
N TYR A 586 5.47 -2.43 -31.16
CA TYR A 586 6.62 -3.34 -31.24
C TYR A 586 6.75 -4.17 -29.95
N ASP A 587 6.60 -3.54 -28.79
CA ASP A 587 6.64 -4.22 -27.49
C ASP A 587 5.51 -5.26 -27.34
N LEU A 588 4.28 -4.90 -27.70
CA LEU A 588 3.14 -5.82 -27.70
C LEU A 588 3.37 -7.03 -28.62
N LEU A 589 3.89 -6.79 -29.83
CA LEU A 589 4.21 -7.85 -30.78
C LEU A 589 5.35 -8.74 -30.29
N ALA A 590 6.42 -8.16 -29.73
CA ALA A 590 7.55 -8.92 -29.18
C ALA A 590 7.11 -9.79 -27.99
N LYS A 591 6.26 -9.28 -27.10
CA LYS A 591 5.67 -10.03 -25.98
C LYS A 591 4.84 -11.23 -26.44
N ILE A 592 4.11 -11.11 -27.55
CA ILE A 592 3.42 -12.27 -28.16
C ILE A 592 4.41 -13.37 -28.52
N TYR A 593 5.50 -13.01 -29.20
CA TYR A 593 6.53 -13.97 -29.58
C TYR A 593 7.23 -14.58 -28.37
N ILE A 594 7.50 -13.79 -27.31
CA ILE A 594 8.07 -14.29 -26.05
C ILE A 594 7.12 -15.30 -25.39
N ASN A 595 5.84 -14.95 -25.23
CA ASN A 595 4.83 -15.81 -24.61
C ASN A 595 4.55 -17.09 -25.43
N SER A 596 4.86 -17.07 -26.73
CA SER A 596 4.75 -18.23 -27.62
C SER A 596 6.03 -19.06 -27.73
N ASP A 597 7.03 -18.82 -26.86
CA ASP A 597 8.38 -19.40 -26.89
C ASP A 597 9.12 -19.23 -28.24
N ARG A 598 8.78 -18.17 -28.98
CA ARG A 598 9.38 -17.77 -30.26
C ARG A 598 10.40 -16.64 -30.07
N LYS A 599 11.34 -16.85 -29.16
CA LYS A 599 12.41 -15.87 -28.81
C LYS A 599 13.13 -15.26 -30.05
N PRO A 600 13.50 -16.01 -31.10
CA PRO A 600 14.16 -15.43 -32.27
C PRO A 600 13.31 -14.42 -33.06
N ASP A 601 11.98 -14.53 -33.00
CA ASP A 601 11.08 -13.60 -33.68
C ASP A 601 10.85 -12.34 -32.84
N ALA A 602 10.80 -12.47 -31.51
CA ALA A 602 10.79 -11.33 -30.59
C ALA A 602 12.04 -10.44 -30.78
N GLU A 603 13.23 -11.05 -30.89
CA GLU A 603 14.46 -10.29 -31.16
C GLU A 603 14.35 -9.49 -32.46
N LYS A 604 13.82 -10.09 -33.54
CA LYS A 604 13.66 -9.39 -34.83
C LYS A 604 12.74 -8.17 -34.68
N VAL A 605 11.69 -8.27 -33.86
CA VAL A 605 10.76 -7.16 -33.62
C VAL A 605 11.45 -6.02 -32.87
N TYR A 606 12.20 -6.30 -31.80
CA TYR A 606 12.95 -5.26 -31.11
C TYR A 606 14.03 -4.62 -31.98
N ARG A 607 14.72 -5.40 -32.82
CA ARG A 607 15.67 -4.83 -33.81
C ARG A 607 14.97 -3.93 -34.84
N ARG A 608 13.78 -4.32 -35.30
CA ARG A 608 12.95 -3.45 -36.16
C ARG A 608 12.56 -2.15 -35.45
N ALA A 609 12.27 -2.20 -34.15
CA ALA A 609 11.98 -1.00 -33.37
C ALA A 609 13.20 -0.05 -33.30
N LEU A 610 14.41 -0.61 -33.16
CA LEU A 610 15.65 0.16 -33.16
C LEU A 610 15.99 0.81 -34.52
N ASP A 611 15.51 0.21 -35.63
CA ASP A 611 15.65 0.77 -36.97
C ASP A 611 14.46 1.68 -37.39
N ALA A 612 13.39 1.73 -36.59
CA ALA A 612 12.18 2.51 -36.89
C ALA A 612 12.37 4.01 -36.59
N PRO A 613 11.57 4.91 -37.21
CA PRO A 613 11.64 6.35 -36.97
C PRO A 613 10.97 6.75 -35.64
N LEU A 614 11.46 6.19 -34.52
CA LEU A 614 10.97 6.49 -33.19
C LEU A 614 11.55 7.81 -32.67
N SER A 615 10.89 8.40 -31.66
CA SER A 615 11.51 9.46 -30.85
C SER A 615 12.69 8.89 -30.05
N MET A 616 13.63 9.75 -29.62
CA MET A 616 14.81 9.31 -28.85
C MET A 616 14.42 8.50 -27.61
N GLY A 617 13.41 8.93 -26.83
CA GLY A 617 12.95 8.18 -25.65
C GLY A 617 12.34 6.80 -25.99
N ASN A 618 11.72 6.66 -27.16
CA ASN A 618 11.22 5.38 -27.65
C ASN A 618 12.36 4.48 -28.17
N HIS A 619 13.42 5.06 -28.76
CA HIS A 619 14.65 4.32 -29.08
C HIS A 619 15.37 3.84 -27.82
N GLU A 620 15.42 4.66 -26.78
CA GLU A 620 15.96 4.27 -25.47
C GLU A 620 15.15 3.12 -24.85
N SER A 621 13.82 3.19 -24.94
CA SER A 621 12.93 2.12 -24.47
C SER A 621 13.14 0.81 -25.25
N ALA A 622 13.32 0.89 -26.57
CA ALA A 622 13.63 -0.27 -27.41
C ALA A 622 15.02 -0.87 -27.10
N ALA A 623 16.02 -0.01 -26.86
CA ALA A 623 17.36 -0.44 -26.47
C ALA A 623 17.34 -1.12 -25.09
N GLN A 624 16.56 -0.60 -24.15
CA GLN A 624 16.41 -1.25 -22.84
C GLN A 624 15.72 -2.61 -22.96
N ALA A 625 14.61 -2.70 -23.71
CA ALA A 625 13.88 -3.97 -23.86
C ALA A 625 14.68 -5.06 -24.56
N ILE A 626 15.52 -4.74 -25.55
CA ILE A 626 16.40 -5.75 -26.18
C ILE A 626 17.51 -6.21 -25.22
N ILE A 627 17.95 -5.37 -24.29
CA ILE A 627 18.95 -5.73 -23.28
C ILE A 627 18.32 -6.59 -22.19
N GLU A 628 17.12 -6.24 -21.73
CA GLU A 628 16.32 -7.05 -20.81
C GLU A 628 15.98 -8.42 -21.42
N PHE A 629 15.69 -8.49 -22.72
CA PHE A 629 15.50 -9.75 -23.45
C PHE A 629 16.73 -10.68 -23.38
N TYR A 630 17.93 -10.14 -23.15
CA TYR A 630 19.18 -10.88 -22.96
C TYR A 630 19.70 -10.85 -21.51
N ALA A 631 18.85 -10.59 -20.53
CA ALA A 631 19.26 -10.44 -19.13
C ALA A 631 19.77 -11.72 -18.46
N ASP A 632 19.55 -12.91 -19.05
CA ASP A 632 20.05 -14.20 -18.55
C ASP A 632 21.58 -14.17 -18.34
N GLU A 633 22.05 -14.72 -17.21
CA GLU A 633 23.47 -14.74 -16.84
C GLU A 633 24.37 -15.32 -17.95
N GLY A 634 25.47 -14.63 -18.27
CA GLY A 634 26.44 -15.06 -19.28
C GLY A 634 26.20 -14.52 -20.70
N GLN A 635 25.16 -13.70 -20.92
CA GLN A 635 24.89 -13.05 -22.21
C GLN A 635 25.41 -11.59 -22.29
N GLU A 636 26.20 -11.12 -21.33
CA GLU A 636 26.70 -9.74 -21.25
C GLU A 636 27.49 -9.33 -22.48
N SER A 637 28.27 -10.26 -23.05
CA SER A 637 29.04 -10.02 -24.28
C SER A 637 28.13 -9.71 -25.48
N LYS A 638 26.95 -10.32 -25.54
CA LYS A 638 25.96 -10.09 -26.60
C LYS A 638 25.24 -8.76 -26.38
N GLN A 639 24.88 -8.44 -25.14
CA GLN A 639 24.29 -7.15 -24.76
C GLN A 639 25.24 -5.99 -25.12
N ILE A 640 26.52 -6.08 -24.74
CA ILE A 640 27.55 -5.08 -25.08
C ILE A 640 27.68 -4.93 -26.60
N ALA A 641 27.72 -6.04 -27.35
CA ALA A 641 27.83 -5.99 -28.81
C ALA A 641 26.67 -5.25 -29.47
N ILE A 642 25.44 -5.44 -28.97
CA ILE A 642 24.24 -4.74 -29.47
C ILE A 642 24.31 -3.25 -29.15
N LEU A 643 24.69 -2.87 -27.92
CA LEU A 643 24.76 -1.45 -27.57
C LEU A 643 25.90 -0.72 -28.30
N GLU A 644 27.05 -1.35 -28.50
CA GLU A 644 28.13 -0.76 -29.31
C GLU A 644 27.75 -0.64 -30.80
N GLU A 645 26.91 -1.54 -31.32
CA GLU A 645 26.31 -1.40 -32.66
C GLU A 645 25.41 -0.15 -32.75
N LEU A 646 24.62 0.13 -31.71
CA LEU A 646 23.68 1.25 -31.65
C LEU A 646 24.36 2.60 -31.36
N ARG A 647 25.53 2.58 -30.72
CA ARG A 647 26.26 3.76 -30.25
C ARG A 647 26.39 4.90 -31.28
N PRO A 648 26.70 4.67 -32.58
CA PRO A 648 26.82 5.76 -33.55
C PRO A 648 25.51 6.52 -33.83
N ARG A 649 24.34 5.92 -33.55
CA ARG A 649 23.02 6.53 -33.77
C ARG A 649 22.42 7.12 -32.49
N MET A 650 22.94 6.71 -31.34
CA MET A 650 22.46 7.05 -30.00
C MET A 650 23.59 7.63 -29.13
N ASP A 651 24.58 8.27 -29.75
CA ASP A 651 25.77 8.80 -29.07
C ASP A 651 25.43 9.85 -27.99
N LYS A 652 24.32 10.56 -28.18
CA LYS A 652 23.75 11.53 -27.23
C LYS A 652 22.76 10.93 -26.23
N SER A 653 22.50 9.62 -26.26
CA SER A 653 21.60 8.97 -25.30
C SER A 653 22.33 8.67 -24.01
N ALA A 654 21.90 9.27 -22.91
CA ALA A 654 22.43 8.92 -21.60
C ALA A 654 22.09 7.46 -21.24
N VAL A 655 20.90 6.97 -21.57
CA VAL A 655 20.49 5.58 -21.26
C VAL A 655 21.44 4.57 -21.90
N LEU A 656 21.85 4.77 -23.16
CA LEU A 656 22.79 3.88 -23.82
C LEU A 656 24.14 3.80 -23.09
N HIS A 657 24.73 4.95 -22.74
CA HIS A 657 26.02 4.99 -22.04
C HIS A 657 25.90 4.44 -20.61
N GLU A 658 24.75 4.62 -19.95
CA GLU A 658 24.47 4.00 -18.66
C GLU A 658 24.51 2.48 -18.74
N LEU A 659 23.75 1.90 -19.68
CA LEU A 659 23.67 0.44 -19.88
C LEU A 659 25.04 -0.15 -20.26
N LEU A 660 25.80 0.52 -21.13
CA LEU A 660 27.16 0.11 -21.49
C LEU A 660 28.09 0.16 -20.28
N GLY A 661 28.04 1.23 -19.48
CA GLY A 661 28.84 1.38 -18.27
C GLY A 661 28.55 0.27 -17.24
N ASP A 662 27.27 -0.04 -17.02
CA ASP A 662 26.83 -1.09 -16.11
C ASP A 662 27.31 -2.47 -16.57
N LEU A 663 27.19 -2.78 -17.86
CA LEU A 663 27.66 -4.04 -18.43
C LEU A 663 29.18 -4.16 -18.41
N TYR A 664 29.91 -3.09 -18.74
CA TYR A 664 31.36 -3.07 -18.65
C TYR A 664 31.86 -3.27 -17.22
N LYS A 665 31.18 -2.67 -16.23
CA LYS A 665 31.47 -2.89 -14.80
C LYS A 665 31.22 -4.35 -14.42
N ARG A 666 30.12 -4.96 -14.86
CA ARG A 666 29.77 -6.35 -14.56
C ARG A 666 30.79 -7.36 -15.09
N ILE A 667 31.31 -7.16 -16.31
CA ILE A 667 32.36 -8.03 -16.87
C ILE A 667 33.79 -7.69 -16.39
N GLY A 668 33.92 -6.78 -15.41
CA GLY A 668 35.20 -6.38 -14.83
C GLY A 668 36.07 -5.48 -15.72
N ASN A 669 35.51 -4.88 -16.78
CA ASN A 669 36.23 -3.94 -17.64
C ASN A 669 36.12 -2.51 -17.10
N THR A 670 36.88 -2.24 -16.03
CA THR A 670 36.82 -0.96 -15.30
C THR A 670 37.17 0.25 -16.16
N GLU A 671 38.18 0.14 -17.05
CA GLU A 671 38.62 1.26 -17.91
C GLU A 671 37.50 1.72 -18.86
N LYS A 672 36.84 0.76 -19.54
CA LYS A 672 35.71 1.10 -20.42
C LYS A 672 34.49 1.55 -19.64
N ALA A 673 34.25 0.97 -18.47
CA ALA A 673 33.14 1.38 -17.61
C ALA A 673 33.30 2.87 -17.23
N GLU A 674 34.47 3.27 -16.74
CA GLU A 674 34.78 4.64 -16.34
C GLU A 674 34.60 5.64 -17.50
N LEU A 675 35.20 5.37 -18.67
CA LEU A 675 35.05 6.23 -19.84
C LEU A 675 33.59 6.40 -20.29
N THR A 676 32.82 5.32 -20.19
CA THR A 676 31.40 5.33 -20.58
C THR A 676 30.57 6.09 -19.54
N TYR A 677 30.85 5.91 -18.25
CA TYR A 677 30.21 6.68 -17.19
C TYR A 677 30.55 8.17 -17.25
N ASP A 678 31.77 8.55 -17.67
CA ASP A 678 32.12 9.96 -17.87
C ASP A 678 31.26 10.58 -18.97
N THR A 679 31.03 9.84 -20.06
CA THR A 679 30.15 10.28 -21.15
C THR A 679 28.70 10.38 -20.69
N TRP A 680 28.22 9.38 -19.96
CA TRP A 680 26.90 9.39 -19.33
C TRP A 680 26.72 10.61 -18.42
N LEU A 681 27.70 10.88 -17.55
CA LEU A 681 27.67 12.00 -16.62
C LEU A 681 27.56 13.33 -17.38
N GLN A 682 28.40 13.55 -18.40
CA GLN A 682 28.37 14.77 -19.22
C GLN A 682 27.01 14.99 -19.89
N ILE A 683 26.40 13.95 -20.46
CA ILE A 683 25.10 14.05 -21.11
C ILE A 683 24.02 14.38 -20.07
N ARG A 684 23.98 13.65 -18.95
CA ARG A 684 22.99 13.87 -17.88
C ARG A 684 23.10 15.27 -17.27
N GLN A 685 24.31 15.77 -17.05
CA GLN A 685 24.52 17.13 -16.55
C GLN A 685 23.98 18.18 -17.52
N LYS A 686 24.13 17.97 -18.84
CA LYS A 686 23.59 18.87 -19.87
C LYS A 686 22.07 18.82 -19.97
N GLU A 687 21.45 17.64 -19.77
CA GLU A 687 19.98 17.49 -19.69
C GLU A 687 19.38 18.21 -18.47
N LEU A 688 20.14 18.26 -17.36
CA LEU A 688 19.75 18.90 -16.10
C LEU A 688 19.97 20.43 -16.15
N ASN A 689 19.08 21.15 -16.84
CA ASN A 689 19.09 22.63 -16.82
C ASN A 689 18.73 23.21 -15.44
N SER A 690 19.04 24.48 -15.21
CA SER A 690 18.77 25.16 -13.93
C SER A 690 17.30 25.37 -13.59
N ALA A 691 16.39 25.24 -14.56
CA ALA A 691 14.95 25.37 -14.38
C ALA A 691 14.30 24.11 -13.80
N GLN A 692 15.00 22.97 -13.78
CA GLN A 692 14.48 21.71 -13.23
C GLN A 692 14.14 21.81 -11.74
N SER A 693 13.11 21.08 -11.30
CA SER A 693 12.68 21.07 -9.90
C SER A 693 13.68 20.36 -8.99
N ALA A 694 13.58 20.57 -7.68
CA ALA A 694 14.44 19.92 -6.68
C ALA A 694 14.47 18.38 -6.81
N SER A 695 13.35 17.76 -7.24
CA SER A 695 13.26 16.30 -7.37
C SER A 695 14.17 15.74 -8.46
N TYR A 696 14.37 16.45 -9.58
CA TYR A 696 15.28 15.99 -10.63
C TYR A 696 16.73 15.94 -10.15
N TYR A 697 17.19 16.99 -9.46
CA TYR A 697 18.54 17.01 -8.88
C TYR A 697 18.72 15.94 -7.80
N ARG A 698 17.71 15.74 -6.95
CA ARG A 698 17.72 14.68 -5.93
C ARG A 698 17.83 13.30 -6.60
N ASN A 699 16.96 13.00 -7.56
CA ASN A 699 16.96 11.71 -8.25
C ASN A 699 18.31 11.44 -8.95
N PHE A 700 18.94 12.48 -9.52
CA PHE A 700 20.26 12.34 -10.12
C PHE A 700 21.35 12.09 -9.07
N ALA A 701 21.33 12.82 -7.96
CA ALA A 701 22.25 12.57 -6.84
C ALA A 701 22.08 11.15 -6.29
N GLU A 702 20.85 10.69 -6.08
CA GLU A 702 20.54 9.32 -5.67
C GLU A 702 21.11 8.29 -6.64
N LYS A 703 20.86 8.49 -7.94
CA LYS A 703 21.37 7.60 -8.99
C LYS A 703 22.89 7.47 -8.97
N LEU A 704 23.61 8.56 -8.67
CA LEU A 704 25.07 8.55 -8.51
C LEU A 704 25.49 7.79 -7.24
N LEU A 705 24.79 8.01 -6.12
CA LEU A 705 25.05 7.34 -4.84
C LEU A 705 24.79 5.83 -4.92
N ASP A 706 23.66 5.41 -5.48
CA ASP A 706 23.28 3.98 -5.62
C ASP A 706 24.29 3.22 -6.49
N LYS A 707 24.85 3.87 -7.51
CA LYS A 707 25.91 3.31 -8.35
C LYS A 707 27.31 3.38 -7.71
N ALA A 708 27.44 4.09 -6.60
CA ALA A 708 28.68 4.46 -5.93
C ALA A 708 29.67 5.19 -6.89
N LEU A 709 29.17 6.15 -7.67
CA LEU A 709 29.93 6.90 -8.67
C LEU A 709 29.94 8.41 -8.36
N TYR A 710 31.08 9.06 -8.60
CA TYR A 710 31.27 10.52 -8.53
C TYR A 710 30.70 11.17 -7.25
N PRO A 711 31.22 10.83 -6.05
CA PRO A 711 30.67 11.29 -4.77
C PRO A 711 30.62 12.82 -4.64
N GLU A 712 31.61 13.55 -5.16
CA GLU A 712 31.61 15.01 -5.15
C GLU A 712 30.47 15.60 -5.99
N THR A 713 30.22 15.04 -7.17
CA THR A 713 29.11 15.43 -8.05
C THR A 713 27.76 15.11 -7.40
N ALA A 714 27.64 13.94 -6.76
CA ALA A 714 26.45 13.59 -5.99
C ALA A 714 26.19 14.60 -4.87
N LEU A 715 27.23 15.02 -4.13
CA LEU A 715 27.13 16.04 -3.09
C LEU A 715 26.70 17.40 -3.64
N PHE A 716 27.24 17.83 -4.78
CA PHE A 716 26.83 19.08 -5.44
C PHE A 716 25.34 19.09 -5.77
N TYR A 717 24.83 18.04 -6.42
CA TYR A 717 23.40 17.97 -6.79
C TYR A 717 22.50 17.73 -5.58
N ALA A 718 22.96 17.00 -4.55
CA ALA A 718 22.24 16.86 -3.29
C ALA A 718 22.11 18.21 -2.55
N LYS A 719 23.18 19.01 -2.50
CA LYS A 719 23.16 20.39 -1.96
C LYS A 719 22.18 21.26 -2.74
N ARG A 720 22.24 21.23 -4.06
CA ARG A 720 21.33 21.97 -4.94
C ARG A 720 19.87 21.59 -4.71
N ALA A 721 19.58 20.30 -4.61
CA ALA A 721 18.25 19.79 -4.28
C ALA A 721 17.79 20.24 -2.88
N TYR A 722 18.68 20.15 -1.88
CA TYR A 722 18.44 20.58 -0.51
C TYR A 722 18.18 22.11 -0.38
N HIS A 723 18.82 22.93 -1.19
CA HIS A 723 18.53 24.37 -1.19
C HIS A 723 17.15 24.68 -1.81
N LYS A 724 16.84 24.01 -2.93
CA LYS A 724 15.68 24.32 -3.76
C LYS A 724 14.38 23.76 -3.20
N TYR A 725 14.40 22.69 -2.39
CA TYR A 725 13.17 22.10 -1.88
C TYR A 725 12.45 23.05 -0.92
N THR A 726 11.14 23.16 -1.10
CA THR A 726 10.27 24.07 -0.35
C THR A 726 9.16 23.32 0.41
N TYR A 727 9.28 22.00 0.56
CA TYR A 727 8.27 21.12 1.18
C TYR A 727 8.87 20.28 2.32
N SER A 728 8.03 19.63 3.12
CA SER A 728 8.46 18.75 4.22
C SER A 728 8.81 17.33 3.75
N GLY A 729 9.69 17.18 2.76
CA GLY A 729 10.16 15.87 2.29
C GLY A 729 11.44 15.45 3.00
N TYR A 730 11.40 14.35 3.76
CA TYR A 730 12.59 13.83 4.47
C TYR A 730 13.69 13.36 3.51
N GLN A 731 13.31 12.98 2.29
CA GLN A 731 14.25 12.42 1.30
C GLN A 731 15.36 13.40 0.95
N TYR A 732 15.11 14.72 0.89
CA TYR A 732 16.13 15.71 0.52
C TYR A 732 17.28 15.80 1.54
N PRO A 733 17.02 16.00 2.85
CA PRO A 733 18.08 15.88 3.85
C PRO A 733 18.68 14.47 3.92
N THR A 734 17.92 13.39 3.69
CA THR A 734 18.50 12.03 3.62
C THR A 734 19.52 11.91 2.49
N THR A 735 19.18 12.31 1.26
CA THR A 735 20.10 12.29 0.10
C THR A 735 21.35 13.11 0.38
N LEU A 736 21.21 14.30 0.98
CA LEU A 736 22.35 15.14 1.34
C LEU A 736 23.21 14.47 2.42
N GLY A 737 22.60 13.85 3.43
CA GLY A 737 23.31 13.07 4.45
C GLY A 737 24.09 11.90 3.83
N ARG A 738 23.47 11.15 2.92
CA ARG A 738 24.11 10.06 2.15
C ARG A 738 25.30 10.57 1.34
N ALA A 739 25.14 11.67 0.63
CA ALA A 739 26.23 12.28 -0.11
C ALA A 739 27.36 12.80 0.81
N CYS A 740 27.03 13.36 1.98
CA CYS A 740 28.02 13.72 2.99
C CYS A 740 28.82 12.49 3.45
N VAL A 741 28.16 11.35 3.72
CA VAL A 741 28.85 10.10 4.10
C VAL A 741 29.78 9.61 3.00
N ALA A 742 29.32 9.61 1.73
CA ALA A 742 30.17 9.23 0.58
C ALA A 742 31.41 10.12 0.41
N ASN A 743 31.37 11.35 0.94
CA ASN A 743 32.49 12.31 0.92
C ASN A 743 33.23 12.39 2.28
N GLY A 744 32.94 11.52 3.25
CA GLY A 744 33.58 11.51 4.56
C GLY A 744 33.17 12.65 5.51
N LEU A 745 32.08 13.36 5.23
CA LEU A 745 31.55 14.49 6.01
C LEU A 745 30.54 14.04 7.08
N TYR A 746 30.96 13.17 8.01
CA TYR A 746 30.07 12.50 8.97
C TYR A 746 29.31 13.45 9.92
N ASP A 747 29.95 14.53 10.40
CA ASP A 747 29.28 15.46 11.32
C ASP A 747 28.15 16.23 10.61
N GLN A 748 28.34 16.57 9.33
CA GLN A 748 27.30 17.17 8.50
C GLN A 748 26.19 16.15 8.20
N ALA A 749 26.57 14.91 7.84
CA ALA A 749 25.62 13.83 7.60
C ALA A 749 24.71 13.60 8.80
N LEU A 750 25.26 13.55 10.02
CA LEU A 750 24.49 13.41 11.26
C LEU A 750 23.43 14.51 11.41
N ASN A 751 23.79 15.77 11.15
CA ASN A 751 22.85 16.89 11.23
C ASN A 751 21.74 16.76 10.18
N HIS A 752 22.07 16.31 8.97
CA HIS A 752 21.10 16.08 7.92
C HIS A 752 20.17 14.90 8.22
N PHE A 753 20.68 13.78 8.78
CA PHE A 753 19.83 12.67 9.22
C PHE A 753 18.91 13.05 10.38
N LYS A 754 19.38 13.86 11.35
CA LYS A 754 18.51 14.44 12.38
C LYS A 754 17.41 15.31 11.77
N HIS A 755 17.76 16.13 10.78
CA HIS A 755 16.77 16.94 10.07
C HIS A 755 15.77 16.06 9.31
N ALA A 756 16.22 15.05 8.58
CA ALA A 756 15.35 14.11 7.88
C ALA A 756 14.38 13.42 8.84
N LEU A 757 14.89 12.86 9.94
CA LEU A 757 14.07 12.25 10.99
C LEU A 757 13.03 13.22 11.54
N SER A 758 13.41 14.48 11.76
CA SER A 758 12.50 15.54 12.21
C SER A 758 11.42 15.94 11.20
N LEU A 759 11.45 15.44 9.96
CA LEU A 759 10.41 15.67 8.95
C LEU A 759 9.43 14.48 8.82
N ILE A 760 9.78 13.32 9.35
CA ILE A 760 8.98 12.09 9.24
C ILE A 760 7.89 12.10 10.31
N SER A 761 6.64 11.90 9.88
CA SER A 761 5.47 11.84 10.78
C SER A 761 4.62 10.58 10.61
N ASN A 762 5.04 9.64 9.75
CA ASN A 762 4.33 8.40 9.44
C ASN A 762 5.29 7.22 9.64
N GLU A 763 4.84 6.16 10.28
CA GLU A 763 5.62 4.93 10.52
C GLU A 763 6.14 4.29 9.22
N HIS A 764 5.34 4.29 8.14
CA HIS A 764 5.80 3.75 6.86
C HIS A 764 7.01 4.52 6.28
N TYR A 765 7.00 5.86 6.38
CA TYR A 765 8.16 6.68 5.95
C TYR A 765 9.34 6.55 6.92
N MET A 766 9.07 6.25 8.19
CA MET A 766 10.10 5.95 9.17
C MET A 766 10.84 4.68 8.80
N ASP A 767 10.11 3.66 8.34
CA ASP A 767 10.70 2.39 7.96
C ASP A 767 11.63 2.51 6.77
N MET A 768 11.16 3.15 5.69
CA MET A 768 11.98 3.42 4.51
C MET A 768 13.19 4.31 4.82
N PHE A 769 13.03 5.30 5.71
CA PHE A 769 14.18 6.10 6.14
C PHE A 769 15.26 5.25 6.81
N TRP A 770 14.88 4.32 7.68
CA TRP A 770 15.85 3.45 8.34
C TRP A 770 16.47 2.43 7.41
N GLU A 771 15.74 1.96 6.39
CA GLU A 771 16.29 1.17 5.29
C GLU A 771 17.32 1.98 4.51
N ASP A 772 17.00 3.23 4.13
CA ASP A 772 17.97 4.13 3.49
C ASP A 772 19.23 4.30 4.34
N ILE A 773 19.09 4.46 5.67
CA ILE A 773 20.19 4.59 6.63
C ILE A 773 21.03 3.30 6.71
N ALA A 774 20.40 2.12 6.65
CA ALA A 774 21.13 0.85 6.64
C ALA A 774 22.02 0.73 5.40
N GLU A 775 21.49 1.10 4.22
CA GLU A 775 22.22 0.99 2.95
C GLU A 775 23.42 1.95 2.83
N VAL A 776 23.43 3.08 3.56
CA VAL A 776 24.51 4.09 3.46
C VAL A 776 25.88 3.51 3.83
N ILE A 777 25.94 2.44 4.63
CA ILE A 777 27.21 1.80 4.98
C ILE A 777 27.97 1.30 3.74
N ASN A 778 27.25 0.98 2.65
CA ASN A 778 27.83 0.48 1.39
C ASN A 778 28.54 1.57 0.59
N ILE A 779 28.18 2.84 0.80
CA ILE A 779 28.80 4.01 0.15
C ILE A 779 29.73 4.78 1.10
N ALA A 780 29.85 4.35 2.35
CA ALA A 780 30.69 5.01 3.34
C ALA A 780 32.18 4.84 3.00
N ASN A 781 32.90 5.95 2.90
CA ASN A 781 34.35 5.95 2.67
C ASN A 781 35.12 5.34 3.86
N ASP A 782 34.58 5.50 5.07
CA ASP A 782 35.02 4.88 6.32
C ASP A 782 33.80 4.31 7.07
N LYS A 783 33.68 2.97 7.07
CA LYS A 783 32.57 2.26 7.71
C LYS A 783 32.61 2.38 9.24
N GLU A 784 33.79 2.39 9.86
CA GLU A 784 33.90 2.51 11.32
C GLU A 784 33.44 3.90 11.79
N ARG A 785 33.84 4.95 11.08
CA ARG A 785 33.40 6.32 11.36
C ARG A 785 31.89 6.49 11.17
N TYR A 786 31.31 5.80 10.18
CA TYR A 786 29.86 5.75 9.99
C TYR A 786 29.14 5.14 11.20
N ILE A 787 29.62 4.01 11.71
CA ILE A 787 29.07 3.35 12.90
C ILE A 787 29.17 4.25 14.14
N GLN A 788 30.29 4.95 14.36
CA GLN A 788 30.43 5.93 15.46
C GLN A 788 29.43 7.08 15.34
N MET A 789 29.18 7.56 14.13
CA MET A 789 28.19 8.60 13.86
C MET A 789 26.77 8.10 14.15
N LEU A 790 26.43 6.87 13.76
CA LEU A 790 25.13 6.26 14.06
C LEU A 790 24.93 6.04 15.57
N ASP A 791 25.98 5.71 16.32
CA ASP A 791 25.88 5.61 17.80
C ASP A 791 25.56 6.96 18.43
N THR A 792 26.18 8.03 17.91
CA THR A 792 25.84 9.41 18.30
C THR A 792 24.42 9.80 17.86
N PHE A 793 23.97 9.33 16.70
CA PHE A 793 22.62 9.60 16.18
C PHE A 793 21.57 8.96 17.08
N LYS A 794 21.76 7.70 17.47
CA LYS A 794 20.92 6.97 18.43
C LYS A 794 20.75 7.75 19.73
N ASP A 795 21.85 8.26 20.31
CA ASP A 795 21.81 8.96 21.60
C ASP A 795 21.08 10.31 21.53
N SER A 796 20.94 10.89 20.34
CA SER A 796 20.21 12.14 20.14
C SER A 796 18.69 11.99 20.07
N MET A 797 18.17 10.76 20.04
CA MET A 797 16.74 10.47 19.96
C MET A 797 16.13 10.43 21.38
N LEU A 798 15.30 11.44 21.70
CA LEU A 798 14.68 11.61 23.01
C LEU A 798 13.45 10.74 23.24
N SER A 799 12.75 10.31 22.18
CA SER A 799 11.63 9.37 22.31
C SER A 799 12.11 7.92 22.20
N GLU A 800 11.62 7.07 23.11
CA GLU A 800 11.45 5.63 22.89
C GLU A 800 10.43 5.39 21.77
N SER A 801 10.64 5.97 20.58
CA SER A 801 9.86 5.60 19.40
C SER A 801 10.22 4.14 19.11
N SER A 802 9.29 3.25 19.42
CA SER A 802 9.45 1.80 19.58
C SER A 802 10.11 1.07 18.40
N ASN A 803 10.22 1.70 17.21
CA ASN A 803 10.68 1.03 15.99
C ASN A 803 12.03 1.53 15.45
N ALA A 804 12.56 2.69 15.89
CA ALA A 804 13.79 3.27 15.33
C ALA A 804 15.07 2.67 15.93
N ARG A 805 15.11 2.50 17.26
CA ARG A 805 16.27 1.93 17.97
C ARG A 805 16.58 0.49 17.58
N PRO A 806 15.59 -0.43 17.47
CA PRO A 806 15.85 -1.79 17.02
C PRO A 806 16.56 -1.82 15.66
N LYS A 807 16.14 -0.97 14.71
CA LYS A 807 16.76 -0.88 13.38
C LYS A 807 18.23 -0.45 13.42
N ILE A 808 18.57 0.57 14.22
CA ILE A 808 19.98 0.97 14.41
C ILE A 808 20.80 -0.17 15.03
N TYR A 809 20.22 -0.87 16.01
CA TYR A 809 20.90 -1.99 16.65
C TYR A 809 21.06 -3.19 15.71
N THR A 810 20.14 -3.42 14.77
CA THR A 810 20.31 -4.39 13.68
C THR A 810 21.47 -3.99 12.76
N ILE A 811 21.57 -2.72 12.36
CA ILE A 811 22.73 -2.23 11.58
C ILE A 811 24.06 -2.46 12.34
N PHE A 812 24.09 -2.24 13.65
CA PHE A 812 25.26 -2.57 14.46
C PHE A 812 25.53 -4.07 14.50
N ALA A 813 24.50 -4.90 14.67
CA ALA A 813 24.63 -6.35 14.71
C ALA A 813 25.22 -6.89 13.40
N GLU A 814 24.66 -6.48 12.25
CA GLU A 814 25.15 -6.81 10.91
C GLU A 814 26.61 -6.40 10.71
N TYR A 815 26.95 -5.14 11.04
CA TYR A 815 28.33 -4.66 10.92
C TYR A 815 29.32 -5.49 11.76
N TYR A 816 28.99 -5.79 13.02
CA TYR A 816 29.89 -6.57 13.87
C TYR A 816 29.95 -8.06 13.50
N ALA A 817 28.90 -8.60 12.88
CA ALA A 817 28.88 -9.96 12.33
C ALA A 817 29.81 -10.06 11.11
N GLU A 818 29.76 -9.10 10.18
CA GLU A 818 30.65 -9.05 9.00
C GLU A 818 32.12 -8.82 9.34
N ASN A 819 32.42 -8.26 10.53
CA ASN A 819 33.78 -7.93 10.97
C ASN A 819 34.34 -8.93 12.01
N ASP A 820 33.88 -10.18 11.99
CA ASP A 820 34.38 -11.29 12.84
C ASP A 820 34.33 -11.01 14.36
N THR A 821 33.34 -10.27 14.84
CA THR A 821 33.11 -10.03 16.29
C THR A 821 31.72 -10.50 16.74
N PRO A 822 31.44 -11.81 16.71
CA PRO A 822 30.11 -12.36 16.95
C PRO A 822 29.54 -12.02 18.35
N GLU A 823 30.40 -11.84 19.35
CA GLU A 823 29.94 -11.46 20.70
C GLU A 823 29.38 -10.03 20.74
N ASN A 824 29.89 -9.12 19.91
CA ASN A 824 29.35 -7.78 19.80
C ASN A 824 28.06 -7.77 18.98
N ALA A 825 27.99 -8.56 17.91
CA ALA A 825 26.79 -8.70 17.11
C ALA A 825 25.61 -9.20 17.96
N GLU A 826 25.80 -10.30 18.69
CA GLU A 826 24.77 -10.85 19.60
C GLU A 826 24.39 -9.86 20.70
N LYS A 827 25.36 -9.13 21.27
CA LYS A 827 25.10 -8.09 22.28
C LYS A 827 24.20 -6.97 21.75
N TYR A 828 24.41 -6.50 20.53
CA TYR A 828 23.56 -5.46 19.95
C TYR A 828 22.20 -6.02 19.52
N LEU A 829 22.16 -7.25 19.01
CA LEU A 829 20.92 -7.95 18.69
C LEU A 829 20.03 -8.08 19.94
N LEU A 830 20.58 -8.46 21.10
CA LEU A 830 19.80 -8.55 22.34
C LEU A 830 19.17 -7.22 22.77
N LYS A 831 19.76 -6.06 22.42
CA LYS A 831 19.18 -4.74 22.70
C LYS A 831 17.95 -4.40 21.86
N THR A 832 17.71 -5.16 20.78
CA THR A 832 16.47 -5.09 20.02
C THR A 832 15.34 -5.90 20.68
N GLY A 833 15.69 -6.89 21.50
CA GLY A 833 14.77 -7.90 22.02
C GLY A 833 14.63 -9.12 21.12
N PHE A 834 15.25 -9.16 19.93
CA PHE A 834 15.28 -10.36 19.09
C PHE A 834 15.86 -11.56 19.85
N VAL A 835 15.26 -12.73 19.63
CA VAL A 835 15.84 -13.99 20.09
C VAL A 835 17.07 -14.30 19.23
N PRO A 836 18.27 -14.46 19.80
CA PRO A 836 19.47 -14.74 19.01
C PRO A 836 19.32 -15.99 18.15
N ASP A 837 19.80 -15.95 16.91
CA ASP A 837 19.70 -17.08 15.96
C ASP A 837 20.41 -18.34 16.51
N THR A 838 21.44 -18.14 17.33
CA THR A 838 22.22 -19.18 18.04
C THR A 838 21.44 -19.88 19.16
N ALA A 839 20.29 -19.35 19.56
CA ALA A 839 19.44 -19.90 20.61
C ALA A 839 18.38 -20.87 20.07
N TRP A 840 18.20 -20.96 18.75
CA TRP A 840 17.22 -21.86 18.13
C TRP A 840 17.83 -23.21 17.78
N ILE A 841 17.07 -24.27 18.08
CA ILE A 841 17.20 -25.55 17.37
C ILE A 841 15.99 -25.73 16.47
N ILE A 842 16.20 -26.41 15.34
CA ILE A 842 15.17 -26.61 14.32
C ILE A 842 14.91 -28.08 14.03
N LEU A 843 13.70 -28.38 13.58
CA LEU A 843 13.30 -29.70 13.08
C LEU A 843 12.41 -29.54 11.85
N GLY A 844 12.83 -30.15 10.75
CA GLY A 844 12.13 -30.14 9.47
C GLY A 844 12.98 -30.85 8.39
N LEU A 845 12.53 -30.92 7.14
CA LEU A 845 11.24 -30.45 6.62
C LEU A 845 10.15 -31.51 6.79
N PHE A 846 8.94 -31.10 7.16
CA PHE A 846 7.73 -31.92 7.04
C PHE A 846 6.88 -31.45 5.86
N ASP A 847 5.86 -32.23 5.50
CA ASP A 847 4.96 -31.90 4.39
C ASP A 847 3.98 -30.78 4.76
N ASN A 848 3.74 -29.81 3.87
CA ASN A 848 2.68 -28.80 4.01
C ASN A 848 1.83 -28.67 2.74
N LYS A 849 1.86 -29.67 1.85
CA LYS A 849 1.04 -29.61 0.64
C LYS A 849 -0.43 -29.40 1.01
N ASP A 850 -1.10 -28.52 0.27
CA ASP A 850 -2.50 -28.16 0.48
C ASP A 850 -2.79 -27.65 1.92
N SER A 851 -1.79 -27.07 2.58
CA SER A 851 -1.84 -26.58 3.98
C SER A 851 -2.08 -27.66 5.05
N VAL A 852 -1.89 -28.94 4.73
CA VAL A 852 -2.12 -30.06 5.67
C VAL A 852 -1.21 -29.96 6.91
N GLY A 853 0.01 -29.45 6.72
CA GLY A 853 0.99 -29.31 7.80
C GLY A 853 0.59 -28.31 8.89
N TYR A 854 -0.30 -27.36 8.58
CA TYR A 854 -0.88 -26.44 9.56
C TYR A 854 -1.69 -27.18 10.63
N TYR A 855 -2.53 -28.12 10.20
CA TYR A 855 -3.41 -28.91 11.06
C TYR A 855 -2.73 -30.17 11.63
N THR A 856 -1.59 -30.56 11.06
CA THR A 856 -0.86 -31.77 11.45
C THR A 856 0.18 -31.47 12.52
N ALA A 857 0.08 -32.17 13.66
CA ALA A 857 1.10 -32.19 14.70
C ALA A 857 2.14 -33.28 14.38
N TYR A 858 3.30 -32.89 13.86
CA TYR A 858 4.41 -33.82 13.52
C TYR A 858 5.23 -34.22 14.75
N ILE A 859 5.19 -33.40 15.80
CA ILE A 859 5.79 -33.63 17.11
C ILE A 859 4.77 -33.33 18.22
N PRO A 860 5.04 -33.67 19.49
CA PRO A 860 4.24 -33.18 20.61
C PRO A 860 4.33 -31.64 20.69
N GLU A 861 3.28 -30.93 20.28
CA GLU A 861 3.27 -29.45 20.25
C GLU A 861 2.95 -28.84 21.64
N GLU A 862 2.13 -29.52 22.44
CA GLU A 862 1.72 -29.09 23.79
C GLU A 862 2.67 -29.63 24.88
N THR A 863 3.98 -29.61 24.63
CA THR A 863 4.99 -30.11 25.57
C THR A 863 5.84 -29.00 26.17
N THR A 864 6.31 -29.21 27.40
CA THR A 864 7.31 -28.34 28.07
C THR A 864 8.74 -28.83 27.86
N GLN A 865 8.93 -30.05 27.33
CA GLN A 865 10.24 -30.62 27.04
C GLN A 865 10.21 -31.39 25.72
N ILE A 866 11.26 -31.23 24.92
CA ILE A 866 11.44 -31.92 23.65
C ILE A 866 12.53 -32.97 23.79
N ASP A 867 12.25 -34.18 23.32
CA ASP A 867 13.28 -35.21 23.14
C ASP A 867 14.08 -34.89 21.87
N THR A 868 15.22 -34.22 22.04
CA THR A 868 16.12 -33.88 20.93
C THR A 868 16.82 -35.09 20.33
N THR A 869 16.76 -36.26 20.97
CA THR A 869 17.33 -37.53 20.47
C THR A 869 16.37 -38.31 19.59
N ALA A 870 15.08 -37.95 19.62
CA ALA A 870 14.06 -38.55 18.78
C ALA A 870 14.31 -38.27 17.30
N LYS A 871 13.94 -39.25 16.47
CA LYS A 871 14.01 -39.17 15.01
C LYS A 871 12.61 -39.20 14.42
N TYR A 872 12.37 -38.35 13.44
CA TYR A 872 11.06 -38.14 12.83
C TYR A 872 11.12 -38.41 11.33
N PHE A 873 10.02 -38.85 10.73
CA PHE A 873 9.91 -38.94 9.29
C PHE A 873 9.66 -37.54 8.73
N GLY A 874 10.58 -37.06 7.91
CA GLY A 874 10.41 -35.79 7.21
C GLY A 874 9.57 -35.94 5.95
N ARG A 875 9.53 -34.88 5.14
CA ARG A 875 8.88 -34.82 3.83
C ARG A 875 9.40 -35.88 2.86
N ASP A 876 10.70 -36.18 2.90
CA ASP A 876 11.30 -37.32 2.22
C ASP A 876 11.08 -38.58 3.07
N LYS A 877 10.05 -39.36 2.71
CA LYS A 877 9.58 -40.52 3.50
C LYS A 877 10.65 -41.60 3.73
N ASP A 878 11.74 -41.59 2.95
CA ASP A 878 12.85 -42.53 3.09
C ASP A 878 13.96 -42.05 4.05
N LYS A 879 13.85 -40.83 4.61
CA LYS A 879 14.85 -40.24 5.50
C LYS A 879 14.26 -39.80 6.83
N LEU A 880 14.95 -40.21 7.90
CA LEU A 880 14.69 -39.70 9.24
C LEU A 880 15.43 -38.37 9.45
N ILE A 881 14.71 -37.37 9.94
CA ILE A 881 15.23 -36.07 10.37
C ILE A 881 15.31 -36.02 11.90
N SER A 882 16.15 -35.14 12.41
CA SER A 882 16.39 -34.92 13.84
C SER A 882 16.54 -33.44 14.12
N TRP A 883 16.39 -33.04 15.38
CA TRP A 883 16.69 -31.68 15.80
C TRP A 883 18.14 -31.32 15.48
N GLU A 884 18.34 -30.15 14.90
CA GLU A 884 19.65 -29.62 14.53
C GLU A 884 19.79 -28.15 14.90
N LYS A 885 21.01 -27.61 14.78
CA LYS A 885 21.24 -26.18 15.00
C LYS A 885 20.66 -25.38 13.84
N SER A 886 20.26 -24.14 14.13
CA SER A 886 20.04 -23.15 13.08
C SER A 886 21.20 -23.10 12.08
N ILE A 887 20.85 -22.97 10.80
CA ILE A 887 21.79 -22.71 9.70
C ILE A 887 21.94 -21.22 9.39
N ASP A 888 21.05 -20.37 9.94
CA ASP A 888 21.13 -18.93 9.81
C ASP A 888 22.13 -18.36 10.82
N ASN A 889 23.14 -17.68 10.31
CA ASN A 889 24.24 -17.08 11.08
C ASN A 889 24.35 -15.57 10.83
N LYS A 890 23.33 -14.93 10.22
CA LYS A 890 23.38 -13.50 9.90
C LYS A 890 23.32 -12.62 11.16
N LEU A 891 22.71 -13.09 12.25
CA LEU A 891 22.58 -12.35 13.52
C LEU A 891 21.87 -10.99 13.34
N ASP A 892 20.92 -10.91 12.41
CA ASP A 892 20.12 -9.72 12.11
C ASP A 892 18.72 -9.74 12.75
N GLY A 893 18.34 -10.88 13.36
CA GLY A 893 17.06 -11.11 14.03
C GLY A 893 15.95 -11.61 13.12
N ARG A 894 16.18 -11.63 11.80
CA ARG A 894 15.34 -12.33 10.82
C ARG A 894 15.82 -13.77 10.77
N TYR A 895 14.91 -14.72 10.97
CA TYR A 895 15.24 -16.11 10.78
C TYR A 895 14.83 -16.54 9.37
N ASP A 896 15.81 -16.80 8.51
CA ASP A 896 15.63 -17.24 7.13
C ASP A 896 15.75 -18.78 7.04
N PHE A 897 14.66 -19.44 6.65
CA PHE A 897 14.66 -20.90 6.48
C PHE A 897 15.28 -21.34 5.14
N GLY A 898 15.59 -20.40 4.23
CA GLY A 898 16.19 -20.58 2.91
C GLY A 898 15.28 -21.29 1.92
N ASN A 899 14.66 -20.57 0.98
CA ASN A 899 13.81 -21.14 -0.08
C ASN A 899 13.98 -20.43 -1.44
N ASP A 900 15.16 -19.84 -1.69
CA ASP A 900 15.45 -19.04 -2.89
C ASP A 900 15.34 -19.83 -4.22
N ASP A 901 15.37 -21.16 -4.16
CA ASP A 901 15.25 -22.07 -5.31
C ASP A 901 13.88 -22.80 -5.38
N GLY A 902 12.96 -22.51 -4.47
CA GLY A 902 11.63 -23.13 -4.38
C GLY A 902 11.63 -24.59 -3.91
N ILE A 903 12.78 -25.16 -3.53
CA ILE A 903 12.88 -26.58 -3.13
C ILE A 903 12.11 -26.86 -1.83
N LYS A 904 11.95 -25.85 -0.97
CA LYS A 904 11.28 -25.96 0.33
C LYS A 904 9.83 -25.50 0.31
N ASP A 905 9.28 -25.15 -0.86
CA ASP A 905 7.85 -24.88 -1.04
C ASP A 905 7.00 -26.01 -0.44
N TRP A 906 5.91 -25.64 0.23
CA TRP A 906 4.99 -26.57 0.89
C TRP A 906 5.66 -27.42 1.96
N SER A 907 6.45 -26.79 2.84
CA SER A 907 7.11 -27.48 3.96
C SER A 907 6.74 -26.90 5.33
N VAL A 908 6.84 -27.71 6.38
CA VAL A 908 6.76 -27.26 7.78
C VAL A 908 8.11 -27.41 8.47
N ALA A 909 8.45 -26.43 9.31
CA ALA A 909 9.55 -26.51 10.27
C ALA A 909 9.08 -26.12 11.68
N TYR A 910 9.71 -26.72 12.68
CA TYR A 910 9.58 -26.33 14.08
C TYR A 910 10.87 -25.69 14.56
N LEU A 911 10.74 -24.67 15.41
CA LEU A 911 11.85 -24.07 16.14
C LEU A 911 11.57 -24.14 17.64
N TRP A 912 12.61 -24.45 18.41
CA TRP A 912 12.50 -24.52 19.85
C TRP A 912 13.65 -23.79 20.54
N THR A 913 13.33 -23.08 21.61
CA THR A 913 14.31 -22.42 22.47
C THR A 913 13.84 -22.39 23.94
N VAL A 914 14.77 -22.06 24.83
CA VAL A 914 14.52 -21.87 26.26
C VAL A 914 15.05 -20.52 26.70
N VAL A 915 14.14 -19.67 27.18
CA VAL A 915 14.46 -18.37 27.79
C VAL A 915 14.43 -18.47 29.31
N ILE A 916 15.41 -17.86 29.97
CA ILE A 916 15.58 -17.83 31.41
C ILE A 916 15.24 -16.43 31.90
N SER A 917 14.13 -16.31 32.62
CA SER A 917 13.70 -15.06 33.23
C SER A 917 14.11 -15.01 34.72
N PRO A 918 14.78 -13.93 35.19
CA PRO A 918 15.20 -13.85 36.59
C PRO A 918 14.04 -13.62 37.56
N THR A 919 12.89 -13.12 37.07
CA THR A 919 11.65 -12.94 37.83
C THR A 919 10.44 -13.39 37.02
N GLU A 920 9.33 -13.70 37.69
CA GLU A 920 8.04 -13.74 36.99
C GLU A 920 7.70 -12.33 36.51
N ARG A 921 7.31 -12.19 35.24
CA ARG A 921 7.01 -10.87 34.65
C ARG A 921 6.14 -10.99 33.40
N ASN A 922 5.34 -9.97 33.17
CA ASN A 922 4.64 -9.78 31.91
C ASN A 922 5.62 -9.25 30.87
N ILE A 923 5.56 -9.82 29.68
CA ILE A 923 6.28 -9.37 28.49
C ILE A 923 5.34 -9.39 27.30
N THR A 924 5.80 -8.84 26.19
CA THR A 924 5.14 -8.88 24.89
C THR A 924 6.04 -9.62 23.93
N PHE A 925 5.56 -10.77 23.43
CA PHE A 925 6.11 -11.40 22.24
C PHE A 925 5.71 -10.56 21.04
N ARG A 926 6.67 -10.23 20.19
CA ARG A 926 6.44 -9.54 18.93
C ARG A 926 6.89 -10.44 17.80
N PHE A 927 5.95 -10.90 16.98
CA PHE A 927 6.15 -11.98 16.05
C PHE A 927 5.55 -11.66 14.68
N ASP A 928 6.18 -12.17 13.63
CA ASP A 928 5.56 -12.32 12.32
C ASP A 928 6.23 -13.47 11.56
N SER A 929 5.49 -14.05 10.63
CA SER A 929 5.94 -14.99 9.63
C SER A 929 5.29 -14.60 8.30
N ASP A 930 6.02 -14.73 7.20
CA ASP A 930 5.45 -14.47 5.87
C ASP A 930 4.34 -15.47 5.50
N ASP A 931 4.49 -16.72 5.96
CA ASP A 931 3.47 -17.77 5.94
C ASP A 931 2.84 -18.07 7.31
N GLN A 932 2.19 -19.21 7.48
CA GLN A 932 1.42 -19.56 8.68
C GLN A 932 2.33 -19.84 9.87
N GLY A 933 1.94 -19.38 11.06
CA GLY A 933 2.75 -19.49 12.27
C GLY A 933 1.92 -19.81 13.51
N ILE A 934 2.44 -20.70 14.37
CA ILE A 934 1.84 -21.06 15.67
C ILE A 934 2.91 -21.02 16.76
N ILE A 935 2.56 -20.48 17.93
CA ILE A 935 3.48 -20.32 19.08
C ILE A 935 2.89 -20.99 20.32
N TRP A 936 3.73 -21.79 20.98
CA TRP A 936 3.47 -22.34 22.31
C TRP A 936 4.48 -21.80 23.32
N LEU A 937 3.98 -21.39 24.48
CA LEU A 937 4.77 -21.00 25.65
C LEU A 937 4.49 -22.01 26.77
N ASN A 938 5.54 -22.70 27.23
CA ASN A 938 5.43 -23.71 28.29
C ASN A 938 4.36 -24.78 28.01
N GLY A 939 4.23 -25.21 26.76
CA GLY A 939 3.26 -26.21 26.31
C GLY A 939 1.85 -25.68 26.09
N GLU A 940 1.57 -24.41 26.39
CA GLU A 940 0.28 -23.78 26.13
C GLU A 940 0.35 -22.97 24.82
N LYS A 941 -0.60 -23.20 23.90
CA LYS A 941 -0.70 -22.42 22.66
C LYS A 941 -1.11 -20.98 23.00
N VAL A 942 -0.25 -20.01 22.67
CA VAL A 942 -0.47 -18.58 22.98
C VAL A 942 -0.82 -17.74 21.76
N PHE A 943 -0.53 -18.24 20.55
CA PHE A 943 -0.79 -17.51 19.31
C PHE A 943 -0.86 -18.46 18.10
N GLU A 944 -1.69 -18.13 17.11
CA GLU A 944 -1.70 -18.75 15.79
C GLU A 944 -2.22 -17.77 14.72
N HIS A 945 -1.73 -17.90 13.49
CA HIS A 945 -2.32 -17.26 12.32
C HIS A 945 -2.20 -18.15 11.08
N SER A 946 -3.25 -18.16 10.26
CA SER A 946 -3.37 -19.01 9.07
C SER A 946 -3.02 -18.29 7.78
N ARG A 947 -2.11 -17.31 7.82
CA ARG A 947 -1.73 -16.52 6.64
C ARG A 947 -0.95 -17.39 5.66
N ALA A 948 -1.65 -18.04 4.72
CA ALA A 948 -1.05 -18.70 3.57
C ALA A 948 -0.87 -17.66 2.46
N SER A 949 0.36 -17.21 2.23
CA SER A 949 0.65 -16.15 1.25
C SER A 949 0.60 -16.72 -0.17
N VAL A 950 -0.58 -16.75 -0.80
CA VAL A 950 -0.66 -16.84 -2.27
C VAL A 950 -0.54 -15.41 -2.83
N GLY A 951 0.66 -14.80 -2.72
CA GLY A 951 0.86 -13.42 -3.20
C GLY A 951 2.06 -12.60 -2.70
N GLY A 952 3.00 -13.17 -1.93
CA GLY A 952 4.32 -12.54 -1.70
C GLY A 952 4.36 -11.35 -0.75
N GLY A 953 3.71 -11.41 0.41
CA GLY A 953 3.85 -10.35 1.42
C GLY A 953 4.94 -10.66 2.44
N ALA A 954 6.09 -9.97 2.35
CA ALA A 954 7.24 -10.15 3.23
C ALA A 954 6.92 -10.07 4.73
N VAL A 955 7.71 -10.78 5.53
CA VAL A 955 7.70 -10.74 7.00
C VAL A 955 7.96 -9.30 7.51
N GLN A 956 7.26 -8.89 8.57
CA GLN A 956 7.35 -7.54 9.16
C GLN A 956 7.69 -7.59 10.64
N ILE A 957 8.58 -6.71 11.08
CA ILE A 957 8.89 -6.55 12.51
C ILE A 957 7.62 -6.10 13.25
N ASP A 958 7.33 -6.75 14.37
CA ASP A 958 6.25 -6.40 15.31
C ASP A 958 4.82 -6.42 14.76
N ARG A 959 4.55 -7.10 13.64
CA ARG A 959 3.18 -7.19 13.08
C ARG A 959 2.17 -7.70 14.11
N HIS A 960 2.54 -8.75 14.85
CA HIS A 960 1.72 -9.30 15.91
C HIS A 960 2.35 -9.05 17.27
N THR A 961 1.59 -8.49 18.20
CA THR A 961 1.98 -8.29 19.60
C THR A 961 1.15 -9.18 20.50
N ILE A 962 1.80 -10.11 21.21
CA ILE A 962 1.15 -11.12 22.04
C ILE A 962 1.59 -10.92 23.50
N PRO A 963 0.71 -10.39 24.38
CA PRO A 963 1.03 -10.27 25.79
C PRO A 963 1.08 -11.65 26.44
N VAL A 964 2.19 -11.97 27.11
CA VAL A 964 2.41 -13.24 27.79
C VAL A 964 3.09 -13.03 29.15
N THR A 965 3.10 -14.05 30.01
CA THR A 965 3.79 -14.01 31.30
C THR A 965 4.88 -15.07 31.33
N LEU A 966 6.13 -14.65 31.51
CA LEU A 966 7.24 -15.57 31.79
C LEU A 966 7.25 -15.91 33.27
N LYS A 967 7.39 -17.20 33.60
CA LYS A 967 7.65 -17.67 34.95
C LYS A 967 9.09 -17.36 35.34
N GLN A 968 9.35 -17.23 36.64
CA GLN A 968 10.73 -17.19 37.13
C GLN A 968 11.46 -18.49 36.78
N GLY A 969 12.64 -18.40 36.17
CA GLY A 969 13.43 -19.55 35.72
C GLY A 969 13.24 -19.83 34.23
N GLU A 970 13.31 -21.11 33.85
CA GLU A 970 13.23 -21.56 32.46
C GLU A 970 11.79 -21.49 31.93
N ASN A 971 11.64 -20.95 30.72
CA ASN A 971 10.41 -20.96 29.94
C ASN A 971 10.72 -21.50 28.55
N THR A 972 9.92 -22.44 28.08
CA THR A 972 10.12 -23.10 26.78
C THR A 972 9.22 -22.49 25.72
N ILE A 973 9.78 -22.25 24.54
CA ILE A 973 9.05 -21.66 23.42
C ILE A 973 9.21 -22.59 22.23
N LEU A 974 8.08 -23.06 21.71
CA LEU A 974 7.99 -23.83 20.48
C LEU A 974 7.26 -22.98 19.44
N ILE A 975 7.79 -22.94 18.23
CA ILE A 975 7.19 -22.26 17.09
C ILE A 975 7.05 -23.27 15.95
N LYS A 976 5.89 -23.28 15.29
CA LYS A 976 5.67 -24.02 14.04
C LYS A 976 5.45 -23.01 12.92
N ILE A 977 6.23 -23.11 11.85
CA ILE A 977 6.07 -22.31 10.64
C ILE A 977 5.74 -23.24 9.46
N CYS A 978 4.66 -22.94 8.74
CA CYS A 978 4.18 -23.74 7.62
C CYS A 978 4.27 -22.93 6.34
N ASN A 979 5.29 -23.20 5.51
CA ASN A 979 5.54 -22.51 4.25
C ASN A 979 4.56 -22.91 3.15
N SER A 980 4.19 -21.94 2.31
CA SER A 980 3.41 -22.17 1.11
C SER A 980 4.32 -22.16 -0.13
N THR A 981 4.69 -20.98 -0.62
CA THR A 981 5.53 -20.78 -1.81
C THR A 981 6.40 -19.54 -1.63
N GLN A 982 7.57 -19.48 -2.27
CA GLN A 982 8.50 -18.33 -2.25
C GLN A 982 9.28 -18.19 -0.93
N THR A 983 9.51 -16.97 -0.42
CA THR A 983 10.32 -16.74 0.79
C THR A 983 9.76 -17.52 1.98
N TRP A 984 10.63 -17.79 2.95
CA TRP A 984 10.25 -18.48 4.17
C TRP A 984 11.03 -17.87 5.33
N ASP A 985 10.38 -16.95 6.06
CA ASP A 985 11.04 -16.09 7.05
C ASP A 985 10.17 -15.83 8.29
N MET A 986 10.81 -15.59 9.43
CA MET A 986 10.13 -15.10 10.64
C MET A 986 10.92 -14.06 11.43
N TYR A 987 10.22 -13.29 12.26
CA TYR A 987 10.78 -12.43 13.32
C TYR A 987 10.23 -12.83 14.69
N MET A 988 11.06 -12.79 15.74
CA MET A 988 10.60 -12.96 17.13
C MET A 988 11.37 -12.08 18.11
N ARG A 989 10.68 -11.15 18.80
CA ARG A 989 11.25 -10.26 19.83
C ARG A 989 10.52 -10.37 21.16
N PHE A 990 11.27 -10.26 22.26
CA PHE A 990 10.74 -10.18 23.63
C PHE A 990 10.96 -8.77 24.18
N THR A 991 9.85 -8.09 24.45
CA THR A 991 9.85 -6.66 24.82
C THR A 991 8.83 -6.37 25.91
N ASP A 992 8.87 -5.18 26.51
CA ASP A 992 7.74 -4.65 27.25
C ASP A 992 6.60 -4.17 26.31
N ALA A 993 5.53 -3.63 26.90
CA ALA A 993 4.39 -3.13 26.13
C ALA A 993 4.77 -1.98 25.17
N ASP A 994 5.80 -1.21 25.52
CA ASP A 994 6.30 -0.07 24.75
C ASP A 994 7.34 -0.48 23.69
N GLY A 995 7.75 -1.76 23.65
CA GLY A 995 8.68 -2.30 22.65
C GLY A 995 10.15 -2.27 23.07
N ASN A 996 10.43 -1.97 24.35
CA ASN A 996 11.78 -1.97 24.90
C ASN A 996 12.23 -3.40 25.24
N ALA A 997 13.49 -3.72 24.92
CA ALA A 997 14.08 -5.03 25.17
C ALA A 997 14.42 -5.26 26.66
N PHE A 998 14.39 -6.52 27.09
CA PHE A 998 14.86 -6.93 28.41
C PHE A 998 16.31 -7.44 28.36
N GLU A 999 17.27 -6.61 28.76
CA GLU A 999 18.69 -6.96 28.76
C GLU A 999 19.08 -8.07 29.76
N ASP A 1000 18.19 -8.40 30.71
CA ASP A 1000 18.43 -9.41 31.76
C ASP A 1000 17.89 -10.81 31.41
N LEU A 1001 17.18 -10.97 30.28
CA LEU A 1001 16.78 -12.28 29.76
C LEU A 1001 17.99 -13.01 29.19
N LYS A 1002 18.06 -14.33 29.45
CA LYS A 1002 19.13 -15.19 28.92
C LYS A 1002 18.53 -16.34 28.13
N PHE A 1003 19.25 -16.83 27.15
CA PHE A 1003 18.83 -17.95 26.32
C PHE A 1003 19.78 -19.13 26.50
N LYS A 1004 19.26 -20.36 26.45
CA LYS A 1004 20.10 -21.54 26.27
C LYS A 1004 20.62 -21.57 24.84
N THR A 1005 21.89 -21.92 24.68
CA THR A 1005 22.48 -22.10 23.35
C THR A 1005 21.92 -23.35 22.67
N ALA A 1006 21.90 -23.39 21.34
CA ALA A 1006 21.49 -24.58 20.58
C ALA A 1006 22.26 -25.84 21.01
N ASP A 1007 23.56 -25.72 21.33
CA ASP A 1007 24.36 -26.82 21.89
C ASP A 1007 23.82 -27.33 23.24
N ALA A 1008 23.44 -26.42 24.14
CA ALA A 1008 22.89 -26.81 25.43
C ALA A 1008 21.53 -27.50 25.30
N LEU A 1009 20.72 -27.09 24.31
CA LEU A 1009 19.42 -27.69 24.00
C LEU A 1009 19.58 -29.09 23.41
N LEU A 1010 20.44 -29.27 22.39
CA LEU A 1010 20.66 -30.57 21.75
C LEU A 1010 21.29 -31.61 22.70
N ASN A 1011 22.11 -31.16 23.67
CA ASN A 1011 22.75 -32.03 24.65
C ASN A 1011 21.92 -32.25 25.92
N ALA A 1012 20.69 -31.72 26.01
CA ALA A 1012 19.82 -31.95 27.15
C ALA A 1012 19.42 -33.43 27.26
N PRO A 1013 19.31 -34.01 28.47
CA PRO A 1013 18.87 -35.39 28.63
C PRO A 1013 17.41 -35.55 28.14
N PRO A 1014 17.06 -36.68 27.50
CA PRO A 1014 15.71 -36.90 27.02
C PRO A 1014 14.69 -36.92 28.18
N PRO A 1015 13.50 -36.33 27.99
CA PRO A 1015 12.42 -36.39 28.98
C PRO A 1015 11.92 -37.82 29.19
N GLU A 1016 11.21 -38.08 30.29
CA GLU A 1016 10.51 -39.38 30.43
C GLU A 1016 9.51 -39.57 29.27
N PRO A 1017 9.40 -40.78 28.70
CA PRO A 1017 8.62 -41.02 27.48
C PRO A 1017 7.14 -40.66 27.67
N ILE A 1018 6.69 -39.65 26.92
CA ILE A 1018 5.28 -39.26 26.84
C ILE A 1018 4.60 -40.12 25.76
N PHE A 1019 3.50 -40.78 26.13
CA PHE A 1019 2.64 -41.55 25.23
C PHE A 1019 2.06 -40.64 24.13
N ASN A 1020 2.33 -40.94 22.85
CA ASN A 1020 1.84 -40.14 21.72
C ASN A 1020 0.94 -40.98 20.78
N VAL A 1021 -0.37 -40.71 20.86
CA VAL A 1021 -1.42 -41.39 20.08
C VAL A 1021 -1.29 -41.16 18.58
N ASN A 1022 -0.84 -39.98 18.14
CA ASN A 1022 -0.73 -39.63 16.72
C ASN A 1022 0.43 -40.39 16.04
N VAL A 1023 1.53 -40.63 16.75
CA VAL A 1023 2.66 -41.42 16.25
C VAL A 1023 2.24 -42.87 16.01
N ASN A 1024 1.57 -43.48 16.98
CA ASN A 1024 1.10 -44.86 16.86
C ASN A 1024 0.04 -45.02 15.75
N ARG A 1025 -0.83 -44.02 15.57
CA ARG A 1025 -1.80 -43.97 14.46
C ARG A 1025 -1.12 -43.94 13.09
N GLY A 1026 -0.17 -43.02 12.88
CA GLY A 1026 0.58 -42.93 11.61
C GLY A 1026 1.40 -44.19 11.32
N LEU A 1027 1.95 -44.84 12.35
CA LEU A 1027 2.62 -46.14 12.19
C LEU A 1027 1.64 -47.27 11.84
N ALA A 1028 0.43 -47.26 12.40
CA ALA A 1028 -0.61 -48.23 12.08
C ALA A 1028 -1.01 -48.16 10.61
N GLU A 1029 -1.30 -46.95 10.12
CA GLU A 1029 -1.64 -46.68 8.73
C GLU A 1029 -0.50 -47.08 7.78
N TYR A 1030 0.74 -46.69 8.09
CA TYR A 1030 1.91 -47.08 7.31
C TYR A 1030 2.03 -48.60 7.19
N TYR A 1031 1.94 -49.34 8.30
CA TYR A 1031 2.03 -50.79 8.27
C TYR A 1031 0.87 -51.41 7.50
N SER A 1032 -0.32 -50.82 7.54
CA SER A 1032 -1.47 -51.25 6.75
C SER A 1032 -1.18 -51.11 5.24
N ILE A 1033 -0.78 -49.92 4.79
CA ILE A 1033 -0.43 -49.62 3.38
C ILE A 1033 0.72 -50.51 2.87
N ASN A 1034 1.65 -50.90 3.75
CA ASN A 1034 2.77 -51.76 3.42
C ASN A 1034 2.49 -53.27 3.56
N ASN A 1035 1.22 -53.68 3.62
CA ASN A 1035 0.81 -55.08 3.76
C ASN A 1035 1.40 -55.79 4.99
N MET A 1036 1.51 -55.07 6.12
CA MET A 1036 1.96 -55.59 7.41
C MET A 1036 0.85 -55.50 8.48
N PRO A 1037 -0.30 -56.17 8.30
CA PRO A 1037 -1.49 -55.97 9.12
C PRO A 1037 -1.28 -56.30 10.61
N ASP A 1038 -0.44 -57.28 10.94
CA ASP A 1038 -0.16 -57.62 12.35
C ASP A 1038 0.55 -56.47 13.09
N LYS A 1039 1.47 -55.77 12.40
CA LYS A 1039 2.16 -54.61 12.98
C LYS A 1039 1.26 -53.40 13.02
N ALA A 1040 0.43 -53.21 11.99
CA ALA A 1040 -0.58 -52.16 11.97
C ALA A 1040 -1.50 -52.30 13.19
N MET A 1041 -1.96 -53.53 13.43
CA MET A 1041 -2.84 -53.82 14.55
C MET A 1041 -2.17 -53.66 15.91
N GLU A 1042 -0.90 -54.03 16.03
CA GLU A 1042 -0.13 -53.79 17.25
C GLU A 1042 -0.05 -52.29 17.57
N GLN A 1043 0.28 -51.45 16.59
CA GLN A 1043 0.36 -49.99 16.79
C GLN A 1043 -1.02 -49.39 17.10
N MET A 1044 -2.07 -49.85 16.43
CA MET A 1044 -3.43 -49.40 16.70
C MET A 1044 -3.91 -49.80 18.11
N ARG A 1045 -3.53 -50.97 18.64
CA ARG A 1045 -3.82 -51.33 20.03
C ARG A 1045 -3.15 -50.39 21.04
N GLN A 1046 -1.95 -49.89 20.71
CA GLN A 1046 -1.26 -48.89 21.52
C GLN A 1046 -1.97 -47.52 21.52
N THR A 1047 -2.96 -47.26 20.65
CA THR A 1047 -3.73 -46.00 20.71
C THR A 1047 -4.94 -46.10 21.65
N GLY A 1048 -5.43 -47.31 21.92
CA GLY A 1048 -6.70 -47.54 22.63
C GLY A 1048 -7.95 -47.31 21.77
N MET A 1049 -7.78 -47.01 20.48
CA MET A 1049 -8.89 -46.84 19.54
C MET A 1049 -9.64 -48.14 19.35
N ILE A 1050 -10.96 -48.01 19.19
CA ILE A 1050 -11.75 -49.10 18.64
C ILE A 1050 -11.50 -49.12 17.15
N HIS A 1051 -10.59 -50.00 16.74
CA HIS A 1051 -10.15 -50.13 15.36
C HIS A 1051 -11.33 -50.37 14.39
N GLU A 1052 -11.16 -49.88 13.17
CA GLU A 1052 -12.10 -49.80 12.06
C GLU A 1052 -12.75 -51.15 11.76
N ASN A 1053 -11.94 -52.21 11.79
CA ASN A 1053 -12.40 -53.59 11.57
C ASN A 1053 -13.42 -54.11 12.60
N ALA A 1054 -13.61 -53.41 13.73
CA ALA A 1054 -14.53 -53.81 14.78
C ALA A 1054 -15.96 -53.28 14.61
N TRP A 1055 -16.18 -52.41 13.62
CA TRP A 1055 -17.44 -51.71 13.46
C TRP A 1055 -18.36 -52.37 12.43
N LEU A 1056 -19.65 -52.41 12.77
CA LEU A 1056 -20.74 -52.61 11.83
C LEU A 1056 -21.44 -51.28 11.62
N VAL A 1057 -21.81 -50.95 10.39
CA VAL A 1057 -22.41 -49.65 10.04
C VAL A 1057 -23.75 -49.83 9.33
N LEU A 1058 -24.65 -48.87 9.53
CA LEU A 1058 -25.99 -48.80 8.94
C LEU A 1058 -26.32 -47.34 8.58
N GLY A 1059 -26.49 -47.08 7.29
CA GLY A 1059 -26.81 -45.78 6.71
C GLY A 1059 -26.61 -45.79 5.19
N PRO A 1060 -26.86 -44.66 4.49
CA PRO A 1060 -27.35 -43.40 5.05
C PRO A 1060 -28.89 -43.37 5.23
N PHE A 1061 -29.34 -42.69 6.28
CA PHE A 1061 -30.72 -42.23 6.49
C PHE A 1061 -30.83 -40.73 6.26
N ASP A 1062 -32.06 -40.20 6.11
CA ASP A 1062 -32.31 -38.77 5.85
C ASP A 1062 -31.90 -37.87 7.04
N ASN A 1063 -31.17 -36.79 6.79
CA ASN A 1063 -30.92 -35.71 7.75
C ASN A 1063 -31.28 -34.34 7.15
N THR A 1064 -32.06 -34.27 6.07
CA THR A 1064 -32.44 -33.01 5.41
C THR A 1064 -32.92 -31.98 6.44
N VAL A 1065 -32.32 -30.79 6.43
CA VAL A 1065 -32.57 -29.70 7.39
C VAL A 1065 -32.34 -30.06 8.87
N GLY A 1066 -31.48 -31.04 9.16
CA GLY A 1066 -31.04 -31.43 10.51
C GLY A 1066 -32.04 -32.27 11.31
N ILE A 1067 -33.03 -32.89 10.65
CA ILE A 1067 -34.08 -33.67 11.33
C ILE A 1067 -33.56 -34.97 11.98
N GLY A 1068 -32.48 -35.51 11.45
CA GLY A 1068 -31.94 -36.82 11.76
C GLY A 1068 -31.47 -36.94 13.19
N TYR A 1069 -31.00 -35.85 13.81
CA TYR A 1069 -30.55 -35.84 15.20
C TYR A 1069 -31.63 -36.34 16.19
N ASN A 1070 -32.86 -35.87 15.99
CA ASN A 1070 -34.02 -36.21 16.82
C ASN A 1070 -34.87 -37.36 16.25
N THR A 1071 -34.52 -37.89 15.07
CA THR A 1071 -35.27 -38.96 14.42
C THR A 1071 -34.69 -40.33 14.75
N GLU A 1072 -35.53 -41.20 15.30
CA GLU A 1072 -35.19 -42.59 15.62
C GLU A 1072 -35.42 -43.49 14.39
N TYR A 1073 -34.35 -43.78 13.65
CA TYR A 1073 -34.41 -44.63 12.44
C TYR A 1073 -34.34 -46.13 12.76
N ILE A 1074 -33.72 -46.47 13.87
CA ILE A 1074 -33.67 -47.79 14.50
C ILE A 1074 -33.90 -47.62 16.00
N PRO A 1075 -34.32 -48.66 16.74
CA PRO A 1075 -34.32 -48.60 18.20
C PRO A 1075 -32.93 -48.21 18.72
N GLU A 1076 -32.82 -47.04 19.34
CA GLU A 1076 -31.52 -46.50 19.81
C GLU A 1076 -31.06 -47.15 21.13
N ASP A 1077 -31.96 -47.83 21.84
CA ASP A 1077 -31.69 -48.62 23.06
C ASP A 1077 -31.31 -50.09 22.79
N ILE A 1078 -31.03 -50.41 21.53
CA ILE A 1078 -30.66 -51.75 21.05
C ILE A 1078 -29.40 -52.32 21.72
N THR A 1079 -29.54 -53.52 22.29
CA THR A 1079 -28.41 -54.29 22.84
C THR A 1079 -28.03 -55.51 21.99
N GLN A 1080 -28.76 -55.78 20.90
CA GLN A 1080 -28.49 -56.87 19.96
C GLN A 1080 -28.94 -56.49 18.55
N ILE A 1081 -28.08 -56.67 17.57
CA ILE A 1081 -28.36 -56.34 16.16
C ILE A 1081 -28.85 -57.57 15.36
N ASP A 1082 -29.86 -57.36 14.52
CA ASP A 1082 -30.32 -58.34 13.54
C ASP A 1082 -29.72 -58.00 12.16
N LEU A 1083 -28.73 -58.79 11.73
CA LEU A 1083 -28.06 -58.62 10.44
C LEU A 1083 -28.96 -58.94 9.24
N THR A 1084 -30.13 -59.56 9.46
CA THR A 1084 -31.10 -59.89 8.40
C THR A 1084 -32.15 -58.80 8.20
N ALA A 1085 -32.27 -57.87 9.15
CA ALA A 1085 -33.20 -56.75 9.07
C ALA A 1085 -32.85 -55.79 7.93
N LYS A 1086 -33.89 -55.26 7.28
CA LYS A 1086 -33.79 -54.26 6.21
C LYS A 1086 -34.50 -52.98 6.66
N TYR A 1087 -33.85 -51.85 6.42
CA TYR A 1087 -34.30 -50.52 6.82
C TYR A 1087 -34.43 -49.63 5.59
N HIS A 1088 -35.32 -48.65 5.66
CA HIS A 1088 -35.47 -47.67 4.59
C HIS A 1088 -34.41 -46.57 4.73
N GLY A 1089 -33.38 -46.61 3.89
CA GLY A 1089 -32.40 -45.53 3.74
C GLY A 1089 -32.89 -44.44 2.77
N VAL A 1090 -32.03 -43.48 2.45
CA VAL A 1090 -32.35 -42.34 1.57
C VAL A 1090 -32.89 -42.80 0.20
N ASP A 1091 -32.14 -43.64 -0.52
CA ASP A 1091 -32.49 -44.08 -1.88
C ASP A 1091 -32.86 -45.57 -2.00
N GLU A 1092 -32.50 -46.39 -1.00
CA GLU A 1092 -32.66 -47.85 -1.07
C GLU A 1092 -32.93 -48.53 0.28
N GLN A 1093 -33.15 -49.85 0.24
CA GLN A 1093 -33.24 -50.67 1.44
C GLN A 1093 -31.82 -51.05 1.91
N ILE A 1094 -31.44 -50.56 3.08
CA ILE A 1094 -30.13 -50.77 3.69
C ILE A 1094 -30.19 -51.83 4.81
N SER A 1095 -29.03 -52.41 5.14
CA SER A 1095 -28.86 -53.36 6.25
C SER A 1095 -27.47 -53.18 6.86
N TRP A 1096 -27.29 -53.62 8.10
CA TRP A 1096 -26.00 -53.62 8.77
C TRP A 1096 -24.94 -54.34 7.93
N LYS A 1097 -23.77 -53.70 7.75
CA LYS A 1097 -22.61 -54.24 7.04
C LYS A 1097 -21.34 -54.02 7.85
N LYS A 1098 -20.30 -54.81 7.60
CA LYS A 1098 -18.97 -54.57 8.19
C LYS A 1098 -18.37 -53.30 7.61
N PHE A 1099 -17.79 -52.47 8.46
CA PHE A 1099 -17.09 -51.25 8.07
C PHE A 1099 -15.77 -51.61 7.37
N THR A 1100 -15.46 -50.87 6.30
CA THR A 1100 -14.21 -50.94 5.56
C THR A 1100 -13.96 -49.60 4.89
N ASP A 1101 -12.74 -49.10 4.98
CA ASP A 1101 -12.21 -47.93 4.30
C ASP A 1101 -10.77 -48.20 3.82
N ASP A 1102 -10.18 -47.25 3.11
CA ASP A 1102 -8.83 -47.39 2.52
C ASP A 1102 -7.71 -46.99 3.51
N ALA A 1103 -8.05 -46.37 4.65
CA ALA A 1103 -7.13 -45.96 5.70
C ALA A 1103 -7.09 -46.98 6.86
N PHE A 1104 -6.08 -46.87 7.73
CA PHE A 1104 -6.04 -47.61 9.00
C PHE A 1104 -5.52 -46.72 10.13
N ASP A 1105 -6.19 -45.58 10.32
CA ASP A 1105 -5.83 -44.49 11.21
C ASP A 1105 -6.82 -44.34 12.41
N GLY A 1106 -7.79 -45.23 12.54
CA GLY A 1106 -8.79 -45.24 13.61
C GLY A 1106 -9.94 -44.26 13.42
N PHE A 1107 -10.02 -43.58 12.28
CA PHE A 1107 -11.17 -42.78 11.89
C PHE A 1107 -12.23 -43.69 11.25
N ILE A 1108 -13.48 -43.56 11.66
CA ILE A 1108 -14.59 -44.26 11.00
C ILE A 1108 -15.19 -43.31 9.96
N ASP A 1109 -14.66 -43.38 8.74
CA ASP A 1109 -15.09 -42.55 7.61
C ASP A 1109 -16.34 -43.09 6.91
N PHE A 1110 -17.44 -42.36 6.96
CA PHE A 1110 -18.67 -42.73 6.26
C PHE A 1110 -18.69 -42.33 4.77
N GLY A 1111 -17.65 -41.65 4.28
CA GLY A 1111 -17.42 -41.26 2.89
C GLY A 1111 -17.65 -39.78 2.59
N GLU A 1112 -17.26 -39.36 1.39
CA GLU A 1112 -17.44 -38.00 0.85
C GLU A 1112 -18.67 -37.92 -0.08
N ASP A 1113 -19.18 -36.71 -0.35
CA ASP A 1113 -20.26 -36.39 -1.31
C ASP A 1113 -21.72 -36.76 -0.94
N ILE A 1114 -22.04 -36.97 0.35
CA ILE A 1114 -23.43 -37.21 0.78
C ILE A 1114 -23.82 -36.29 1.95
N ASP A 1115 -24.26 -35.09 1.59
CA ASP A 1115 -24.77 -34.09 2.54
C ASP A 1115 -26.09 -34.56 3.19
N TRP A 1116 -26.37 -34.00 4.36
CA TRP A 1116 -27.65 -34.17 5.05
C TRP A 1116 -28.08 -35.64 5.24
N CYS A 1117 -27.19 -36.45 5.80
CA CYS A 1117 -27.44 -37.87 6.08
C CYS A 1117 -27.13 -38.30 7.53
N VAL A 1118 -27.69 -39.44 7.97
CA VAL A 1118 -27.42 -40.08 9.27
C VAL A 1118 -26.88 -41.49 9.07
N ALA A 1119 -25.87 -41.86 9.86
CA ALA A 1119 -25.35 -43.22 9.95
C ALA A 1119 -25.26 -43.67 11.41
N TYR A 1120 -25.44 -44.97 11.61
CA TYR A 1120 -25.20 -45.65 12.88
C TYR A 1120 -23.99 -46.58 12.75
N ALA A 1121 -23.17 -46.63 13.78
CA ALA A 1121 -22.07 -47.59 13.92
C ALA A 1121 -22.22 -48.39 15.23
N TRP A 1122 -22.04 -49.70 15.18
CA TRP A 1122 -22.22 -50.61 16.30
C TRP A 1122 -21.00 -51.52 16.48
N THR A 1123 -20.60 -51.74 17.73
CA THR A 1123 -19.50 -52.66 18.10
C THR A 1123 -19.68 -53.24 19.50
N THR A 1124 -18.83 -54.20 19.89
CA THR A 1124 -18.75 -54.71 21.27
C THR A 1124 -17.33 -54.70 21.83
N ILE A 1125 -17.24 -54.39 23.12
CA ILE A 1125 -16.01 -54.51 23.92
C ILE A 1125 -16.27 -55.46 25.09
N THR A 1126 -15.39 -56.44 25.27
CA THR A 1126 -15.40 -57.33 26.42
C THR A 1126 -14.44 -56.82 27.49
N SER A 1127 -14.96 -56.56 28.69
CA SER A 1127 -14.19 -56.19 29.87
C SER A 1127 -14.06 -57.40 30.82
N PRO A 1128 -12.88 -57.67 31.41
CA PRO A 1128 -12.71 -58.83 32.30
C PRO A 1128 -13.40 -58.65 33.66
N ASP A 1129 -13.68 -57.41 34.08
CA ASP A 1129 -14.35 -57.02 35.33
C ASP A 1129 -15.17 -55.74 35.13
N GLU A 1130 -15.91 -55.33 36.17
CA GLU A 1130 -16.60 -54.04 36.16
C GLU A 1130 -15.61 -52.93 36.50
N ARG A 1131 -15.45 -51.93 35.62
CA ARG A 1131 -14.45 -50.86 35.77
C ARG A 1131 -14.90 -49.54 35.16
N GLU A 1132 -14.44 -48.44 35.74
CA GLU A 1132 -14.55 -47.11 35.13
C GLU A 1132 -13.50 -46.94 34.04
N VAL A 1133 -13.91 -46.37 32.91
CA VAL A 1133 -13.06 -46.02 31.77
C VAL A 1133 -13.47 -44.66 31.23
N LEU A 1134 -12.59 -44.04 30.44
CA LEU A 1134 -12.91 -42.83 29.70
C LEU A 1134 -13.07 -43.17 28.22
N LEU A 1135 -14.27 -42.96 27.67
CA LEU A 1135 -14.46 -42.90 26.22
C LEU A 1135 -14.00 -41.52 25.75
N ARG A 1136 -13.07 -41.50 24.80
CA ARG A 1136 -12.61 -40.28 24.15
C ARG A 1136 -13.16 -40.24 22.75
N PHE A 1137 -13.88 -39.18 22.42
CA PHE A 1137 -14.75 -39.17 21.24
C PHE A 1137 -14.86 -37.78 20.61
N CYS A 1138 -14.99 -37.75 19.29
CA CYS A 1138 -15.51 -36.63 18.51
C CYS A 1138 -15.97 -37.16 17.15
N SER A 1139 -17.04 -36.58 16.62
CA SER A 1139 -17.50 -36.78 15.24
C SER A 1139 -17.28 -35.53 14.39
N ASP A 1140 -17.31 -35.72 13.08
CA ASP A 1140 -17.67 -34.66 12.14
C ASP A 1140 -19.21 -34.51 12.23
N ASP A 1141 -19.66 -33.33 12.63
CA ASP A 1141 -21.05 -32.97 12.95
C ASP A 1141 -21.67 -33.67 14.17
N GLN A 1142 -23.01 -33.62 14.25
CA GLN A 1142 -23.79 -33.90 15.44
C GLN A 1142 -23.82 -35.41 15.74
N SER A 1143 -23.74 -35.80 17.01
CA SER A 1143 -23.64 -37.22 17.36
C SER A 1143 -24.22 -37.61 18.71
N LYS A 1144 -24.45 -38.91 18.88
CA LYS A 1144 -24.91 -39.54 20.12
C LYS A 1144 -24.24 -40.90 20.31
N ILE A 1145 -24.04 -41.30 21.57
CA ILE A 1145 -23.47 -42.61 21.93
C ILE A 1145 -24.34 -43.30 22.97
N TRP A 1146 -24.61 -44.59 22.76
CA TRP A 1146 -25.23 -45.48 23.74
C TRP A 1146 -24.26 -46.59 24.16
N LEU A 1147 -24.16 -46.80 25.47
CA LEU A 1147 -23.46 -47.93 26.08
C LEU A 1147 -24.50 -48.87 26.70
N ASN A 1148 -24.54 -50.12 26.26
CA ASN A 1148 -25.49 -51.13 26.74
C ASN A 1148 -26.97 -50.66 26.68
N GLY A 1149 -27.33 -49.93 25.61
CA GLY A 1149 -28.68 -49.37 25.40
C GLY A 1149 -28.99 -48.11 26.22
N THR A 1150 -28.03 -47.56 26.96
CA THR A 1150 -28.18 -46.31 27.71
C THR A 1150 -27.39 -45.20 27.04
N GLU A 1151 -28.03 -44.05 26.74
CA GLU A 1151 -27.35 -42.88 26.19
C GLU A 1151 -26.33 -42.34 27.20
N VAL A 1152 -25.06 -42.22 26.77
CA VAL A 1152 -23.95 -41.71 27.59
C VAL A 1152 -23.37 -40.41 27.07
N PHE A 1153 -23.70 -40.02 25.84
CA PHE A 1153 -23.21 -38.80 25.20
C PHE A 1153 -24.15 -38.30 24.10
N ALA A 1154 -24.25 -36.98 23.98
CA ALA A 1154 -24.99 -36.29 22.93
C ALA A 1154 -24.33 -34.92 22.68
N ASP A 1155 -24.01 -34.61 21.41
CA ASP A 1155 -23.43 -33.33 20.98
C ASP A 1155 -24.14 -32.81 19.73
N LEU A 1156 -24.41 -31.51 19.72
CA LEU A 1156 -25.18 -30.79 18.69
C LEU A 1156 -24.31 -29.91 17.79
N SER A 1157 -22.98 -29.93 17.97
CA SER A 1157 -22.06 -29.12 17.18
C SER A 1157 -21.90 -29.65 15.74
N ALA A 1158 -22.05 -28.77 14.75
CA ALA A 1158 -21.53 -28.95 13.39
C ALA A 1158 -20.05 -28.54 13.37
N GLN A 1159 -19.14 -29.49 13.19
CA GLN A 1159 -17.69 -29.30 13.39
C GLN A 1159 -16.90 -30.47 12.83
N THR A 1160 -15.62 -30.27 12.51
CA THR A 1160 -14.73 -31.39 12.16
C THR A 1160 -14.40 -32.30 13.34
N ALA A 1161 -14.13 -33.58 13.06
CA ALA A 1161 -13.73 -34.56 14.06
C ALA A 1161 -12.32 -34.27 14.63
N ILE A 1162 -12.26 -33.88 15.91
CA ILE A 1162 -10.99 -33.61 16.61
C ILE A 1162 -10.70 -34.76 17.59
N LEU A 1163 -9.53 -35.40 17.47
CA LEU A 1163 -9.14 -36.49 18.36
C LEU A 1163 -9.19 -36.06 19.83
N ASP A 1164 -9.76 -36.92 20.68
CA ASP A 1164 -9.86 -36.73 22.14
C ASP A 1164 -10.62 -35.49 22.64
N LYS A 1165 -11.34 -34.77 21.77
CA LYS A 1165 -12.05 -33.54 22.14
C LYS A 1165 -12.99 -33.72 23.33
N HIS A 1166 -13.83 -34.76 23.32
CA HIS A 1166 -14.73 -35.07 24.43
C HIS A 1166 -14.18 -36.25 25.24
N THR A 1167 -14.26 -36.13 26.57
CA THR A 1167 -13.90 -37.19 27.52
C THR A 1167 -15.14 -37.57 28.32
N ILE A 1168 -15.61 -38.80 28.13
CA ILE A 1168 -16.90 -39.29 28.65
C ILE A 1168 -16.62 -40.42 29.64
N PRO A 1169 -16.76 -40.19 30.96
CA PRO A 1169 -16.59 -41.24 31.95
C PRO A 1169 -17.76 -42.22 31.88
N VAL A 1170 -17.45 -43.52 31.76
CA VAL A 1170 -18.44 -44.60 31.72
C VAL A 1170 -17.98 -45.80 32.55
N THR A 1171 -18.93 -46.64 32.95
CA THR A 1171 -18.63 -47.92 33.63
C THR A 1171 -18.90 -49.08 32.68
N LEU A 1172 -17.86 -49.85 32.36
CA LEU A 1172 -18.02 -51.13 31.66
C LEU A 1172 -18.41 -52.20 32.67
N LYS A 1173 -19.35 -53.07 32.30
CA LYS A 1173 -19.69 -54.27 33.07
C LYS A 1173 -18.71 -55.39 32.75
N ALA A 1174 -18.51 -56.31 33.70
CA ALA A 1174 -17.81 -57.55 33.42
C ALA A 1174 -18.52 -58.34 32.31
N GLY A 1175 -17.77 -58.77 31.30
CA GLY A 1175 -18.29 -59.41 30.09
C GLY A 1175 -18.45 -58.43 28.92
N GLU A 1176 -19.37 -58.77 28.00
CA GLU A 1176 -19.61 -58.00 26.78
C GLU A 1176 -20.37 -56.70 27.06
N ASN A 1177 -19.91 -55.60 26.47
CA ASN A 1177 -20.56 -54.30 26.48
C ASN A 1177 -20.78 -53.84 25.03
N THR A 1178 -21.99 -53.37 24.71
CA THR A 1178 -22.33 -52.88 23.36
C THR A 1178 -22.18 -51.37 23.26
N ILE A 1179 -21.63 -50.88 22.17
CA ILE A 1179 -21.56 -49.45 21.85
C ILE A 1179 -22.30 -49.20 20.54
N LEU A 1180 -23.22 -48.24 20.56
CA LEU A 1180 -23.88 -47.69 19.38
C LEU A 1180 -23.50 -46.21 19.27
N VAL A 1181 -23.06 -45.78 18.09
CA VAL A 1181 -22.77 -44.38 17.74
C VAL A 1181 -23.72 -43.97 16.64
N LYS A 1182 -24.27 -42.75 16.74
CA LYS A 1182 -25.03 -42.09 15.68
C LYS A 1182 -24.29 -40.82 15.28
N VAL A 1183 -24.11 -40.59 13.99
CA VAL A 1183 -23.55 -39.35 13.43
C VAL A 1183 -24.54 -38.78 12.42
N CYS A 1184 -24.75 -37.47 12.44
CA CYS A 1184 -25.70 -36.75 11.60
C CYS A 1184 -24.97 -35.66 10.82
N ASN A 1185 -24.66 -35.94 9.54
CA ASN A 1185 -23.93 -35.06 8.62
C ASN A 1185 -24.79 -33.88 8.16
N GLU A 1186 -24.18 -32.70 8.05
CA GLU A 1186 -24.72 -31.52 7.37
C GLU A 1186 -24.14 -31.39 5.96
N GLU A 1187 -22.84 -31.12 5.81
CA GLU A 1187 -22.18 -30.91 4.51
C GLU A 1187 -20.78 -31.54 4.47
N MET A 1188 -20.38 -32.09 3.32
CA MET A 1188 -19.06 -32.68 3.03
C MET A 1188 -18.76 -34.00 3.77
N SER A 1189 -17.49 -34.26 4.10
CA SER A 1189 -16.98 -35.49 4.71
C SER A 1189 -17.50 -35.69 6.13
N TRP A 1190 -17.69 -36.94 6.55
CA TRP A 1190 -18.23 -37.22 7.88
C TRP A 1190 -17.79 -38.55 8.46
N GLY A 1191 -17.61 -38.58 9.79
CA GLY A 1191 -17.10 -39.76 10.49
C GLY A 1191 -16.87 -39.49 11.97
N PHE A 1192 -16.14 -40.38 12.66
CA PHE A 1192 -15.79 -40.16 14.07
C PHE A 1192 -14.52 -40.90 14.52
N TYR A 1193 -13.93 -40.42 15.63
CA TYR A 1193 -12.93 -41.14 16.41
C TYR A 1193 -13.54 -41.64 17.73
N LEU A 1194 -13.22 -42.87 18.14
CA LEU A 1194 -13.56 -43.37 19.48
C LEU A 1194 -12.45 -44.26 20.05
N ARG A 1195 -11.94 -43.89 21.24
CA ARG A 1195 -10.96 -44.70 21.98
C ARG A 1195 -11.28 -44.84 23.46
N VAL A 1196 -10.81 -45.91 24.08
CA VAL A 1196 -11.03 -46.24 25.50
C VAL A 1196 -9.72 -46.13 26.27
N THR A 1197 -9.68 -45.27 27.29
CA THR A 1197 -8.44 -44.95 28.03
C THR A 1197 -8.65 -44.81 29.53
N ASP A 1198 -7.55 -44.87 30.28
CA ASP A 1198 -7.49 -44.43 31.67
C ASP A 1198 -7.33 -42.89 31.79
N THR A 1199 -7.18 -42.39 33.02
CA THR A 1199 -7.00 -40.95 33.30
C THR A 1199 -5.70 -40.37 32.74
N ASP A 1200 -4.68 -41.21 32.53
CA ASP A 1200 -3.37 -40.85 31.99
C ASP A 1200 -3.32 -40.96 30.44
N ARG A 1201 -4.49 -41.13 29.81
CA ARG A 1201 -4.67 -41.29 28.34
C ARG A 1201 -4.10 -42.59 27.77
N LYS A 1202 -3.79 -43.58 28.62
CA LYS A 1202 -3.25 -44.88 28.20
C LYS A 1202 -4.37 -45.88 27.88
N PRO A 1203 -4.14 -46.78 26.93
CA PRO A 1203 -5.07 -47.85 26.61
C PRO A 1203 -5.09 -48.94 27.70
N TYR A 1204 -6.18 -49.68 27.78
CA TYR A 1204 -6.26 -50.89 28.58
C TYR A 1204 -5.87 -52.11 27.74
N GLU A 1205 -4.76 -52.76 28.07
CA GLU A 1205 -4.25 -53.94 27.33
C GLU A 1205 -5.16 -55.18 27.46
N ASP A 1206 -6.01 -55.23 28.48
CA ASP A 1206 -6.85 -56.38 28.82
C ASP A 1206 -8.31 -56.27 28.32
N LEU A 1207 -8.68 -55.15 27.69
CA LEU A 1207 -9.96 -55.02 26.98
C LEU A 1207 -9.89 -55.73 25.63
N LYS A 1208 -10.92 -56.51 25.30
CA LYS A 1208 -11.01 -57.22 24.02
C LYS A 1208 -12.07 -56.59 23.14
N ILE A 1209 -11.65 -56.11 21.98
CA ILE A 1209 -12.52 -55.53 20.95
C ILE A 1209 -12.92 -56.66 19.99
N ARG A 1210 -14.17 -56.64 19.52
CA ARG A 1210 -14.66 -57.64 18.56
C ARG A 1210 -13.99 -57.46 17.20
N GLU A 1211 -13.41 -58.53 16.65
CA GLU A 1211 -12.77 -58.56 15.31
C GLU A 1211 -13.73 -59.05 14.20
#